data_AF-A0AAW9F7K4-F1
#
_entry.id   AF-A0AAW9F7K4-F1
#
_cell.length_a   1.000
_cell.length_b   1.000
_cell.length_c   1.000
_cell.angle_alpha   90.00
_cell.angle_beta   90.00
_cell.angle_gamma   90.00
#
_symmetry.space_group_name_H-M   'P 1'
#
loop_
_entity.id
_entity.type
_entity.pdbx_description
1 polymer ?
#
loop_
_entity_poly.entity_id
_entity_poly.type
_entity_poly.pdbx_seq_one_letter_code
_entity_poly.pdbx_strand_id
1 'polypeptide(L)'
;MSGAFDAINTSVYFPAVVQGHHGTQSSACSGVPNPQLSEVNNPRINGTGGDKLAFCSISFNQNNTKNCDDGQGGYKACAVTGQDIAGLSLTGNNAFPANDSKTDLNCTNNGSAVLSLRAYRYVNSMGCQLTMTDQSGYQITSLNMSNGGTLTLGPGDHFFETLSLDNTTIKLQSHDQALTRIFVKNPPTLRNTFSVNGGGKQNLIWVSYGDFAMDNGNFVGYLYAGGRVTMSNQATLTGRITAKALEVRDNSVINKGDAALPSSTCGGIFTDPPSGGQIMMPPPGILEPPLGDLTCEEKGGVTTCTGTPNNSNVFAPGDHDFNRGYIGNKAALAATGVTARLYFNELTLNNAQINVGGAPENLLIYVKGSLNVVGQVRFNGILYVAGDVRMTGNSELRGAVAAGGSIELGGSNDFEFMQDAVDKVDFGDISCGGSAGGASLDHFELSHSGQALTCNPETVTVKACANVSCSKLVAEQVSATLSPSSSGSNGWVGGNQLAFRGGSTTAQLRNNTVGAVTIGVSSSTPAFVNPTLCRAGGGAPSTAACALNFADSGFLFDVTDTLANKPQQVMMRAVKKDNASQQCVPGFANVSKTIAFSGSYVSPASNAFASKIKVNGQDAMAGSSQSLAFDSQGATQLTVNYPDAGQVQLNVRHDGSGETAGLVMTGADQFVARPVGLCIIPQTTCAAGDASCPLFKKTGEGFSFSIGGAAWQVDNDTDLCSGNLATPNFALANIALGSQLVAPIPGTQASVGTLSYNHVNTASNNLNVVNQSVNEVGVFRLTATPPSGGYFGYTIPAASSVPVGRFVPWDFNLVSGTVTPACGVFSYMNQPFGVKLQVQARNQQGGITQNYRDAFARGTISLVAANNKDGVDRSNRLDPLTTSWQAGVANIDGQNRFARLNAAEDPLRALRLGLKVTDNETPETSFLTNRDMNPAVTGDCQIGVNCTARQLSIPQGSGNTMIAYYGRLLASTRQGVASAPLALPLQAQYFEGGQWRVNQQDFCTQLSLAGGGIEFTDANQHYDAGTGDLVLKDGTRIRLGLGQVAPGGSQASVTAGETRLHFAAPNQSVRIPYRIVLEQQPFAPLWLADPATADHLLGEAIFGASRGNDRIIYRREPMP
;
A
#
# COMPACT_ATOMS: atom_id res chain seq x y z
N MET A 1 36.34 3.55 -19.60
CA MET A 1 34.93 3.62 -20.04
C MET A 1 34.07 3.80 -18.79
N SER A 2 33.67 5.03 -18.49
CA SER A 2 32.76 5.37 -17.39
C SER A 2 31.32 5.22 -17.87
N GLY A 3 30.34 4.69 -17.15
CA GLY A 3 30.27 3.95 -15.90
C GLY A 3 28.98 3.13 -15.98
N ALA A 4 28.89 2.04 -15.23
CA ALA A 4 27.65 1.27 -15.17
C ALA A 4 26.50 2.16 -14.67
N PHE A 5 25.30 2.01 -15.23
CA PHE A 5 24.12 2.72 -14.74
C PHE A 5 23.82 2.25 -13.31
N ASP A 6 23.53 3.18 -12.40
CA ASP A 6 23.30 2.90 -10.98
C ASP A 6 22.24 1.80 -10.80
N ALA A 7 22.31 1.07 -9.67
CA ALA A 7 21.29 0.09 -9.36
C ALA A 7 19.91 0.76 -9.25
N ILE A 8 18.91 0.19 -9.93
CA ILE A 8 17.54 0.71 -9.91
C ILE A 8 16.78 0.00 -8.79
N ASN A 9 16.53 0.69 -7.69
CA ASN A 9 15.70 0.15 -6.61
C ASN A 9 14.22 0.15 -7.03
N THR A 10 13.68 -1.05 -7.28
CA THR A 10 12.34 -1.18 -7.84
C THR A 10 11.23 -1.03 -6.82
N SER A 11 11.50 -1.14 -5.51
CA SER A 11 10.50 -0.79 -4.50
C SER A 11 10.31 0.73 -4.39
N VAL A 12 11.34 1.51 -4.76
CA VAL A 12 11.31 2.97 -4.78
C VAL A 12 10.72 3.49 -6.08
N TYR A 13 11.25 3.03 -7.22
CA TYR A 13 10.87 3.58 -8.52
C TYR A 13 9.71 2.85 -9.17
N PHE A 14 9.31 1.67 -8.69
CA PHE A 14 8.16 0.91 -9.20
C PHE A 14 7.21 0.40 -8.09
N PRO A 15 6.73 1.25 -7.18
CA PRO A 15 5.96 0.83 -6.00
C PRO A 15 4.56 0.26 -6.34
N ALA A 16 3.94 0.70 -7.45
CA ALA A 16 2.63 0.26 -7.90
C ALA A 16 2.65 -0.23 -9.37
N VAL A 17 1.48 -0.65 -9.90
CA VAL A 17 1.36 -1.05 -11.31
C VAL A 17 1.61 0.13 -12.26
N VAL A 18 1.16 1.34 -11.89
CA VAL A 18 1.46 2.58 -12.60
C VAL A 18 1.62 3.73 -11.61
N GLN A 19 2.57 4.64 -11.87
CA GLN A 19 2.79 5.86 -11.09
C GLN A 19 3.40 6.99 -11.93
N GLY A 20 3.12 8.22 -11.53
CA GLY A 20 3.74 9.43 -12.01
C GLY A 20 5.04 9.74 -11.26
N HIS A 21 5.94 10.51 -11.85
CA HIS A 21 7.06 11.11 -11.12
C HIS A 21 7.33 12.58 -11.48
N HIS A 22 7.87 13.34 -10.52
CA HIS A 22 8.27 14.74 -10.70
C HIS A 22 9.77 14.90 -11.05
N GLY A 23 10.46 13.79 -11.28
CA GLY A 23 11.90 13.80 -11.57
C GLY A 23 12.70 14.08 -10.30
N THR A 24 13.79 14.85 -10.41
CA THR A 24 14.66 15.18 -9.27
C THR A 24 14.25 16.48 -8.56
N GLN A 25 13.02 16.96 -8.78
CA GLN A 25 12.50 18.14 -8.07
C GLN A 25 12.24 17.81 -6.60
N SER A 26 12.41 18.77 -5.70
CA SER A 26 12.26 18.53 -4.25
C SER A 26 10.81 18.47 -3.78
N SER A 27 9.87 19.00 -4.57
CA SER A 27 8.44 19.04 -4.25
C SER A 27 7.64 18.16 -5.20
N ALA A 28 6.72 17.39 -4.63
CA ALA A 28 5.76 16.61 -5.39
C ALA A 28 4.92 17.50 -6.30
N CYS A 29 4.54 16.97 -7.47
CA CYS A 29 3.76 17.66 -8.49
C CYS A 29 4.38 18.93 -9.08
N SER A 30 5.68 19.15 -8.88
CA SER A 30 6.40 20.26 -9.47
C SER A 30 6.94 19.92 -10.86
N GLY A 31 6.67 20.76 -11.85
CA GLY A 31 7.22 20.61 -13.21
C GLY A 31 6.68 19.38 -13.97
N VAL A 32 5.47 18.93 -13.64
CA VAL A 32 4.80 17.79 -14.27
C VAL A 32 3.64 18.21 -15.18
N PRO A 33 3.33 17.45 -16.24
CA PRO A 33 2.19 17.74 -17.12
C PRO A 33 0.85 17.64 -16.40
N ASN A 34 -0.13 18.42 -16.88
CA ASN A 34 -1.52 18.35 -16.42
C ASN A 34 -2.44 18.10 -17.64
N PRO A 35 -3.16 16.97 -17.72
CA PRO A 35 -3.16 15.85 -16.76
C PRO A 35 -1.84 15.07 -16.75
N GLN A 36 -1.48 14.51 -15.59
CA GLN A 36 -0.32 13.60 -15.48
C GLN A 36 -0.69 12.16 -15.86
N LEU A 37 -1.94 11.74 -15.62
CA LEU A 37 -2.53 10.50 -16.12
C LEU A 37 -3.69 10.84 -17.06
N SER A 38 -3.70 10.32 -18.28
CA SER A 38 -4.77 10.54 -19.24
C SER A 38 -5.29 9.21 -19.78
N GLU A 39 -6.60 9.03 -19.77
CA GLU A 39 -7.24 7.83 -20.30
C GLU A 39 -8.19 8.22 -21.44
N VAL A 40 -8.11 7.51 -22.57
CA VAL A 40 -8.90 7.84 -23.77
C VAL A 40 -9.54 6.57 -24.33
N ASN A 41 -10.84 6.60 -24.64
CA ASN A 41 -11.62 5.46 -25.16
C ASN A 41 -11.90 4.33 -24.15
N ASN A 42 -11.22 3.17 -24.15
CA ASN A 42 -11.55 2.02 -23.28
C ASN A 42 -10.33 1.23 -22.75
N PRO A 43 -9.30 1.88 -22.20
CA PRO A 43 -8.11 1.19 -21.73
C PRO A 43 -8.37 0.39 -20.45
N ARG A 44 -7.44 -0.48 -20.06
CA ARG A 44 -7.49 -1.26 -18.81
C ARG A 44 -6.17 -1.18 -18.05
N ILE A 45 -6.24 -1.05 -16.72
CA ILE A 45 -5.10 -1.09 -15.80
C ILE A 45 -5.44 -2.10 -14.69
N ASN A 46 -4.79 -3.25 -14.70
CA ASN A 46 -5.03 -4.38 -13.83
C ASN A 46 -3.91 -4.54 -12.80
N GLY A 47 -4.27 -4.79 -11.55
CA GLY A 47 -3.37 -4.92 -10.41
C GLY A 47 -3.16 -3.62 -9.63
N THR A 48 -4.02 -2.63 -9.83
CA THR A 48 -4.21 -1.51 -8.90
C THR A 48 -4.76 -1.98 -7.56
N GLY A 49 -5.46 -3.12 -7.48
CA GLY A 49 -6.02 -3.64 -6.24
C GLY A 49 -7.12 -2.75 -5.66
N GLY A 50 -7.67 -1.83 -6.45
CA GLY A 50 -8.55 -0.79 -5.97
C GLY A 50 -7.84 0.41 -5.32
N ASP A 51 -6.52 0.49 -5.32
CA ASP A 51 -5.80 1.62 -4.73
C ASP A 51 -5.79 2.87 -5.63
N LYS A 52 -5.54 4.04 -5.02
CA LYS A 52 -5.27 5.28 -5.77
C LYS A 52 -3.86 5.24 -6.35
N LEU A 53 -3.73 5.63 -7.61
CA LEU A 53 -2.47 5.68 -8.35
C LEU A 53 -1.69 6.96 -8.00
N ALA A 54 -0.38 6.86 -7.84
CA ALA A 54 0.47 7.99 -7.46
C ALA A 54 0.72 8.97 -8.61
N PHE A 55 -0.29 9.77 -8.96
CA PHE A 55 -0.22 10.85 -9.94
C PHE A 55 -0.83 12.13 -9.37
N CYS A 56 -0.35 13.27 -9.87
CA CYS A 56 -0.79 14.61 -9.47
C CYS A 56 -2.16 14.99 -10.02
N SER A 57 -2.47 14.55 -11.24
CA SER A 57 -3.75 14.83 -11.87
C SER A 57 -4.12 13.75 -12.88
N ILE A 58 -5.43 13.58 -13.09
CA ILE A 58 -5.98 12.64 -14.06
C ILE A 58 -7.00 13.34 -14.96
N SER A 59 -6.97 13.04 -16.25
CA SER A 59 -8.07 13.33 -17.18
C SER A 59 -8.79 12.04 -17.51
N PHE A 60 -10.02 11.94 -17.04
CA PHE A 60 -10.94 10.87 -17.41
C PHE A 60 -11.34 11.02 -18.89
N ASN A 61 -11.62 9.90 -19.55
CA ASN A 61 -12.26 9.94 -20.86
C ASN A 61 -13.69 10.52 -20.75
N GLN A 62 -14.30 10.83 -21.90
CA GLN A 62 -15.62 11.47 -21.98
C GLN A 62 -16.79 10.68 -21.34
N ASN A 63 -16.57 9.42 -20.91
CA ASN A 63 -17.61 8.49 -20.45
C ASN A 63 -17.39 7.94 -19.02
N ASN A 64 -16.40 8.43 -18.26
CA ASN A 64 -16.06 7.92 -16.92
C ASN A 64 -15.87 6.40 -16.90
N THR A 65 -15.19 5.88 -17.92
CA THR A 65 -15.10 4.44 -18.17
C THR A 65 -14.29 3.74 -17.08
N LYS A 66 -14.76 2.56 -16.68
CA LYS A 66 -14.17 1.77 -15.60
C LYS A 66 -12.93 1.06 -16.12
N ASN A 67 -11.77 1.70 -15.99
CA ASN A 67 -10.53 1.23 -16.61
C ASN A 67 -9.55 0.58 -15.61
N CYS A 68 -9.57 0.93 -14.33
CA CYS A 68 -8.73 0.29 -13.30
C CYS A 68 -9.46 -0.88 -12.63
N ASP A 69 -8.77 -1.95 -12.25
CA ASP A 69 -9.40 -3.02 -11.46
C ASP A 69 -9.83 -2.52 -10.07
N ASP A 70 -10.82 -3.18 -9.48
CA ASP A 70 -11.37 -2.81 -8.16
C ASP A 70 -10.85 -3.68 -7.00
N GLY A 71 -9.93 -4.62 -7.27
CA GLY A 71 -9.43 -5.59 -6.29
C GLY A 71 -10.42 -6.72 -5.94
N GLN A 72 -11.61 -6.74 -6.54
CA GLN A 72 -12.68 -7.72 -6.30
C GLN A 72 -13.05 -8.50 -7.58
N GLY A 73 -12.23 -8.42 -8.62
CA GLY A 73 -12.45 -9.07 -9.92
C GLY A 73 -13.28 -8.24 -10.91
N GLY A 74 -13.61 -6.99 -10.58
CA GLY A 74 -14.27 -6.02 -11.45
C GLY A 74 -13.39 -4.83 -11.80
N TYR A 75 -14.02 -3.76 -12.32
CA TYR A 75 -13.35 -2.53 -12.71
C TYR A 75 -14.07 -1.28 -12.20
N LYS A 76 -13.31 -0.22 -12.00
CA LYS A 76 -13.74 1.12 -11.61
C LYS A 76 -12.97 2.20 -12.36
N ALA A 77 -13.46 3.45 -12.30
CA ALA A 77 -12.70 4.58 -12.81
C ALA A 77 -11.39 4.71 -12.01
N CYS A 78 -10.28 4.96 -12.69
CA CYS A 78 -8.99 5.13 -12.05
C CYS A 78 -9.00 6.35 -11.12
N ALA A 79 -8.46 6.22 -9.92
CA ALA A 79 -8.33 7.35 -9.00
C ALA A 79 -6.86 7.64 -8.77
N VAL A 80 -6.50 8.91 -8.63
CA VAL A 80 -5.12 9.34 -8.34
C VAL A 80 -5.03 9.94 -6.93
N THR A 81 -3.85 9.85 -6.32
CA THR A 81 -3.55 10.37 -4.97
C THR A 81 -3.46 11.89 -4.93
N GLY A 82 -3.23 12.55 -6.07
CA GLY A 82 -2.88 13.97 -6.13
C GLY A 82 -1.41 14.24 -5.78
N GLN A 83 -0.58 13.19 -5.68
CA GLN A 83 0.86 13.25 -5.39
C GLN A 83 1.57 12.19 -6.22
N ASP A 84 2.65 12.57 -6.89
CA ASP A 84 3.53 11.66 -7.61
C ASP A 84 4.81 11.35 -6.81
N ILE A 85 5.62 10.39 -7.28
CA ILE A 85 6.85 9.98 -6.58
C ILE A 85 8.08 10.75 -7.08
N ALA A 86 9.17 10.70 -6.32
CA ALA A 86 10.47 11.16 -6.81
C ALA A 86 10.94 10.29 -7.99
N GLY A 87 11.49 10.90 -9.03
CA GLY A 87 11.99 10.20 -10.21
C GLY A 87 13.44 9.72 -10.07
N LEU A 88 13.80 8.72 -10.85
CA LEU A 88 15.19 8.30 -11.09
C LEU A 88 15.97 9.45 -11.74
N SER A 89 17.15 9.78 -11.19
CA SER A 89 18.05 10.73 -11.84
C SER A 89 18.62 10.11 -13.10
N LEU A 90 18.45 10.78 -14.24
CA LEU A 90 18.98 10.38 -15.56
C LEU A 90 20.18 11.25 -15.98
N THR A 91 20.87 11.81 -14.99
CA THR A 91 22.03 12.69 -15.14
C THR A 91 23.17 12.20 -14.25
N GLY A 92 24.37 12.76 -14.40
CA GLY A 92 25.55 12.30 -13.63
C GLY A 92 25.94 10.88 -14.02
N ASN A 93 26.06 9.97 -13.05
CA ASN A 93 26.40 8.56 -13.27
C ASN A 93 25.37 7.82 -14.15
N ASN A 94 24.12 8.32 -14.15
CA ASN A 94 23.02 7.78 -14.94
C ASN A 94 22.81 8.56 -16.25
N ALA A 95 23.80 9.32 -16.72
CA ALA A 95 23.75 9.97 -18.01
C ALA A 95 23.94 8.94 -19.15
N PHE A 96 23.26 9.16 -20.27
CA PHE A 96 23.40 8.28 -21.43
C PHE A 96 24.85 8.33 -21.95
N PRO A 97 25.53 7.18 -22.13
CA PRO A 97 26.94 7.16 -22.52
C PRO A 97 27.13 7.64 -23.96
N ALA A 98 28.24 8.34 -24.20
CA ALA A 98 28.66 8.70 -25.55
C ALA A 98 29.16 7.44 -26.28
N ASN A 99 28.73 7.27 -27.53
CA ASN A 99 29.19 6.21 -28.42
C ASN A 99 29.93 6.81 -29.62
N ASP A 100 31.20 6.49 -29.76
CA ASP A 100 32.10 6.97 -30.81
C ASP A 100 32.42 5.88 -31.86
N SER A 101 31.72 4.74 -31.80
CA SER A 101 31.88 3.65 -32.76
C SER A 101 31.64 4.13 -34.19
N LYS A 102 32.37 3.53 -35.12
CA LYS A 102 32.21 3.75 -36.58
C LYS A 102 31.74 2.47 -37.29
N THR A 103 31.44 1.43 -36.52
CA THR A 103 31.11 0.11 -37.05
C THR A 103 29.64 0.01 -37.37
N ASP A 104 29.31 -0.39 -38.60
CA ASP A 104 27.94 -0.62 -39.05
C ASP A 104 27.69 -2.12 -39.29
N LEU A 105 26.46 -2.58 -39.07
CA LEU A 105 26.00 -3.94 -39.35
C LEU A 105 24.70 -3.87 -40.17
N ASN A 106 24.66 -4.56 -41.30
CA ASN A 106 23.44 -4.73 -42.09
C ASN A 106 23.11 -6.22 -42.19
N CYS A 107 21.90 -6.60 -41.82
CA CYS A 107 21.37 -7.94 -42.00
C CYS A 107 20.05 -7.89 -42.77
N THR A 108 19.94 -8.65 -43.85
CA THR A 108 18.76 -8.70 -44.71
C THR A 108 18.43 -10.15 -45.09
N ASN A 109 17.29 -10.39 -45.74
CA ASN A 109 16.88 -11.71 -46.29
C ASN A 109 16.62 -12.80 -45.25
N ASN A 110 16.02 -12.48 -44.10
CA ASN A 110 15.73 -13.46 -43.04
C ASN A 110 16.98 -14.21 -42.53
N GLY A 111 18.17 -13.61 -42.64
CA GLY A 111 19.42 -14.15 -42.15
C GLY A 111 19.53 -14.11 -40.62
N SER A 112 20.71 -14.45 -40.10
CA SER A 112 21.04 -14.29 -38.67
C SER A 112 22.38 -13.58 -38.53
N ALA A 113 22.51 -12.72 -37.53
CA ALA A 113 23.76 -12.03 -37.24
C ALA A 113 23.97 -11.90 -35.73
N VAL A 114 25.21 -12.12 -35.30
CA VAL A 114 25.63 -11.95 -33.91
C VAL A 114 26.33 -10.60 -33.79
N LEU A 115 25.87 -9.76 -32.87
CA LEU A 115 26.52 -8.50 -32.53
C LEU A 115 27.66 -8.82 -31.56
N SER A 116 28.87 -9.01 -32.10
CA SER A 116 30.05 -9.43 -31.36
C SER A 116 30.87 -8.29 -30.75
N LEU A 117 30.55 -7.04 -31.08
CA LEU A 117 31.22 -5.85 -30.53
C LEU A 117 30.33 -5.14 -29.50
N ARG A 118 30.96 -4.51 -28.50
CA ARG A 118 30.24 -3.71 -27.49
C ARG A 118 29.70 -2.38 -28.01
N ALA A 119 30.10 -1.92 -29.19
CA ALA A 119 29.61 -0.65 -29.73
C ALA A 119 29.46 -0.63 -31.26
N TYR A 120 28.30 -0.18 -31.74
CA TYR A 120 27.99 0.02 -33.16
C TYR A 120 27.43 1.42 -33.41
N ARG A 121 27.66 1.93 -34.61
CA ARG A 121 27.03 3.16 -35.10
C ARG A 121 25.67 2.84 -35.70
N TYR A 122 25.61 2.16 -36.84
CA TYR A 122 24.33 1.78 -37.48
C TYR A 122 24.14 0.26 -37.50
N VAL A 123 23.00 -0.22 -37.00
CA VAL A 123 22.56 -1.61 -37.18
C VAL A 123 21.22 -1.61 -37.90
N ASN A 124 21.19 -2.08 -39.15
CA ASN A 124 19.94 -2.24 -39.90
C ASN A 124 19.63 -3.72 -40.10
N SER A 125 18.43 -4.14 -39.72
CA SER A 125 17.97 -5.52 -39.78
C SER A 125 16.61 -5.61 -40.46
N MET A 126 16.51 -6.37 -41.54
CA MET A 126 15.26 -6.63 -42.24
C MET A 126 14.99 -8.13 -42.26
N GLY A 127 14.06 -8.57 -41.41
CA GLY A 127 13.64 -9.96 -41.23
C GLY A 127 14.63 -10.87 -40.49
N CYS A 128 15.78 -10.34 -40.05
CA CYS A 128 16.83 -11.18 -39.46
C CYS A 128 16.60 -11.54 -37.99
N GLN A 129 17.25 -12.63 -37.56
CA GLN A 129 17.48 -12.96 -36.15
C GLN A 129 18.82 -12.35 -35.71
N LEU A 130 18.77 -11.25 -34.96
CA LEU A 130 19.93 -10.65 -34.32
C LEU A 130 20.12 -11.23 -32.92
N THR A 131 21.36 -11.55 -32.54
CA THR A 131 21.68 -11.98 -31.18
C THR A 131 22.81 -11.12 -30.64
N MET A 132 22.57 -10.50 -29.49
CA MET A 132 23.60 -9.86 -28.69
C MET A 132 24.06 -10.91 -27.68
N THR A 133 25.34 -11.28 -27.73
CA THR A 133 25.92 -12.26 -26.78
C THR A 133 25.78 -11.79 -25.33
N ASP A 134 25.90 -12.70 -24.36
CA ASP A 134 25.82 -12.46 -22.90
C ASP A 134 26.95 -11.56 -22.35
N GLN A 135 27.01 -10.33 -22.84
CA GLN A 135 27.95 -9.28 -22.45
C GLN A 135 27.15 -8.02 -22.11
N SER A 136 27.50 -7.32 -21.04
CA SER A 136 26.87 -6.04 -20.71
C SER A 136 27.59 -4.86 -21.35
N GLY A 137 26.87 -3.75 -21.51
CA GLY A 137 27.42 -2.47 -21.97
C GLY A 137 27.41 -2.29 -23.48
N TYR A 138 26.46 -2.93 -24.20
CA TYR A 138 26.29 -2.65 -25.62
C TYR A 138 25.84 -1.21 -25.83
N GLN A 139 26.43 -0.52 -26.81
CA GLN A 139 26.08 0.84 -27.18
C GLN A 139 25.83 0.91 -28.68
N ILE A 140 24.62 1.31 -29.08
CA ILE A 140 24.24 1.40 -30.49
C ILE A 140 23.69 2.79 -30.77
N THR A 141 24.31 3.53 -31.70
CA THR A 141 23.82 4.87 -32.05
C THR A 141 22.45 4.79 -32.74
N SER A 142 22.27 3.83 -33.65
CA SER A 142 20.98 3.61 -34.30
C SER A 142 20.75 2.14 -34.64
N LEU A 143 19.67 1.58 -34.12
CA LEU A 143 19.17 0.24 -34.46
C LEU A 143 17.83 0.38 -35.17
N ASN A 144 17.76 -0.06 -36.43
CA ASN A 144 16.54 -0.14 -37.23
C ASN A 144 16.22 -1.60 -37.54
N MET A 145 15.07 -2.08 -37.10
CA MET A 145 14.61 -3.44 -37.34
C MET A 145 13.25 -3.45 -38.02
N SER A 146 13.06 -4.31 -39.02
CA SER A 146 11.78 -4.49 -39.70
C SER A 146 11.49 -5.94 -40.17
N ASN A 147 10.33 -6.17 -40.78
CA ASN A 147 9.96 -7.41 -41.51
C ASN A 147 9.99 -8.72 -40.69
N GLY A 148 9.56 -8.70 -39.43
CA GLY A 148 9.46 -9.91 -38.60
C GLY A 148 10.78 -10.32 -37.92
N GLY A 149 11.79 -9.46 -37.96
CA GLY A 149 13.08 -9.73 -37.31
C GLY A 149 12.98 -9.88 -35.79
N THR A 150 13.85 -10.69 -35.21
CA THR A 150 13.97 -10.87 -33.76
C THR A 150 15.30 -10.32 -33.28
N LEU A 151 15.32 -9.61 -32.16
CA LEU A 151 16.52 -9.28 -31.40
C LEU A 151 16.53 -10.09 -30.11
N THR A 152 17.55 -10.92 -29.93
CA THR A 152 17.76 -11.69 -28.71
C THR A 152 18.82 -11.01 -27.86
N LEU A 153 18.45 -10.62 -26.65
CA LEU A 153 19.31 -9.91 -25.69
C LEU A 153 19.71 -10.81 -24.53
N GLY A 154 21.01 -10.87 -24.24
CA GLY A 154 21.52 -11.41 -22.97
C GLY A 154 21.28 -10.47 -21.79
N PRO A 155 21.51 -10.93 -20.55
CA PRO A 155 21.43 -10.09 -19.34
C PRO A 155 22.44 -8.95 -19.35
N GLY A 156 22.17 -7.91 -18.54
CA GLY A 156 23.00 -6.71 -18.46
C GLY A 156 22.44 -5.49 -19.21
N ASP A 157 23.29 -4.48 -19.40
CA ASP A 157 22.89 -3.15 -19.89
C ASP A 157 23.05 -2.99 -21.39
N HIS A 158 22.00 -2.52 -22.06
CA HIS A 158 21.95 -2.29 -23.50
C HIS A 158 21.50 -0.86 -23.78
N PHE A 159 22.38 -0.05 -24.36
CA PHE A 159 22.16 1.37 -24.65
C PHE A 159 21.89 1.61 -26.13
N PHE A 160 20.78 2.24 -26.45
CA PHE A 160 20.38 2.63 -27.80
C PHE A 160 20.15 4.13 -27.87
N GLU A 161 20.90 4.86 -28.69
CA GLU A 161 20.63 6.30 -28.84
C GLU A 161 19.36 6.52 -29.67
N THR A 162 19.19 5.78 -30.76
CA THR A 162 17.93 5.69 -31.51
C THR A 162 17.55 4.23 -31.74
N LEU A 163 16.27 3.91 -31.53
CA LEU A 163 15.73 2.57 -31.69
C LEU A 163 14.44 2.63 -32.51
N SER A 164 14.41 1.95 -33.66
CA SER A 164 13.25 1.83 -34.53
C SER A 164 12.90 0.36 -34.74
N LEU A 165 11.69 -0.03 -34.36
CA LEU A 165 11.17 -1.39 -34.42
C LEU A 165 9.87 -1.40 -35.22
N ASP A 166 9.84 -2.11 -36.35
CA ASP A 166 8.68 -2.18 -37.25
C ASP A 166 8.29 -3.62 -37.57
N ASN A 167 7.23 -4.15 -36.96
CA ASN A 167 6.86 -5.56 -37.06
C ASN A 167 8.00 -6.50 -36.57
N THR A 168 8.45 -6.38 -35.31
CA THR A 168 9.65 -7.09 -34.81
C THR A 168 9.48 -7.62 -33.39
N THR A 169 10.32 -8.58 -32.99
CA THR A 169 10.33 -9.13 -31.62
C THR A 169 11.65 -8.83 -30.91
N ILE A 170 11.62 -8.40 -29.65
CA ILE A 170 12.76 -8.48 -28.72
C ILE A 170 12.50 -9.66 -27.78
N LYS A 171 13.44 -10.61 -27.71
CA LYS A 171 13.43 -11.72 -26.76
C LYS A 171 14.61 -11.60 -25.81
N LEU A 172 14.42 -12.01 -24.57
CA LEU A 172 15.54 -12.19 -23.64
C LEU A 172 16.06 -13.61 -23.78
N GLN A 173 17.38 -13.80 -23.66
CA GLN A 173 17.96 -15.14 -23.53
C GLN A 173 17.46 -15.74 -22.21
N SER A 174 17.00 -17.00 -22.26
CA SER A 174 16.38 -17.69 -21.15
C SER A 174 17.42 -18.04 -20.07
N HIS A 175 17.56 -17.15 -19.09
CA HIS A 175 18.27 -17.41 -17.84
C HIS A 175 17.29 -17.17 -16.69
N ASP A 176 17.06 -18.18 -15.86
CA ASP A 176 16.19 -18.03 -14.69
C ASP A 176 16.75 -16.93 -13.77
N GLN A 177 15.96 -15.87 -13.57
CA GLN A 177 16.25 -14.75 -12.66
C GLN A 177 17.34 -13.74 -13.08
N ALA A 178 17.89 -13.78 -14.30
CA ALA A 178 18.84 -12.75 -14.76
C ALA A 178 18.16 -11.47 -15.26
N LEU A 179 18.63 -10.29 -14.82
CA LEU A 179 18.08 -8.99 -15.17
C LEU A 179 18.66 -8.44 -16.48
N THR A 180 17.79 -8.03 -17.41
CA THR A 180 18.18 -7.26 -18.60
C THR A 180 17.73 -5.80 -18.44
N ARG A 181 18.60 -4.83 -18.75
CA ARG A 181 18.27 -3.40 -18.72
C ARG A 181 18.46 -2.78 -20.11
N ILE A 182 17.41 -2.15 -20.64
CA ILE A 182 17.44 -1.44 -21.93
C ILE A 182 17.34 0.06 -21.66
N PHE A 183 18.29 0.83 -22.17
CA PHE A 183 18.35 2.28 -22.04
C PHE A 183 18.21 2.92 -23.41
N VAL A 184 17.24 3.82 -23.59
CA VAL A 184 16.99 4.49 -24.87
C VAL A 184 17.05 6.01 -24.71
N LYS A 185 17.96 6.67 -25.44
CA LYS A 185 18.16 8.13 -25.32
C LYS A 185 17.03 8.92 -25.96
N ASN A 186 16.79 8.68 -27.25
CA ASN A 186 15.74 9.35 -28.02
C ASN A 186 14.45 8.51 -28.02
N PRO A 187 13.26 9.12 -28.11
CA PRO A 187 12.01 8.38 -28.12
C PRO A 187 12.01 7.23 -29.16
N PRO A 188 11.78 5.97 -28.75
CA PRO A 188 11.81 4.84 -29.66
C PRO A 188 10.66 4.93 -30.67
N THR A 189 10.94 4.54 -31.92
CA THR A 189 9.92 4.44 -32.96
C THR A 189 9.41 3.01 -33.04
N LEU A 190 8.25 2.73 -32.46
CA LEU A 190 7.61 1.41 -32.48
C LEU A 190 6.42 1.44 -33.44
N ARG A 191 6.44 0.61 -34.50
CA ARG A 191 5.43 0.58 -35.56
C ARG A 191 4.90 -0.84 -35.78
N ASN A 192 3.63 -0.93 -36.17
CA ASN A 192 2.93 -2.19 -36.45
C ASN A 192 3.02 -3.17 -35.26
N THR A 193 2.97 -4.48 -35.48
CA THR A 193 2.95 -5.47 -34.39
C THR A 193 4.35 -5.74 -33.85
N PHE A 194 4.67 -5.28 -32.64
CA PHE A 194 5.93 -5.62 -31.99
C PHE A 194 5.71 -6.42 -30.69
N SER A 195 6.72 -7.17 -30.26
CA SER A 195 6.68 -7.94 -29.02
C SER A 195 8.00 -7.80 -28.27
N VAL A 196 7.98 -7.24 -27.06
CA VAL A 196 9.13 -7.14 -26.17
C VAL A 196 8.94 -8.11 -25.01
N ASN A 197 9.81 -9.12 -24.95
CA ASN A 197 9.79 -10.16 -23.94
C ASN A 197 8.43 -10.86 -23.82
N GLY A 198 7.68 -10.95 -24.92
CA GLY A 198 6.33 -11.52 -24.92
C GLY A 198 6.32 -12.98 -24.46
N GLY A 199 5.54 -13.28 -23.42
CA GLY A 199 5.48 -14.60 -22.77
C GLY A 199 6.63 -14.90 -21.81
N GLY A 200 7.57 -13.98 -21.60
CA GLY A 200 8.67 -14.10 -20.66
C GLY A 200 8.30 -13.72 -19.22
N LYS A 201 9.27 -13.84 -18.29
CA LYS A 201 9.14 -13.33 -16.91
C LYS A 201 9.37 -11.82 -16.88
N GLN A 202 9.00 -11.13 -15.80
CA GLN A 202 9.21 -9.67 -15.66
C GLN A 202 10.65 -9.31 -15.30
N ASN A 203 11.67 -9.92 -15.91
CA ASN A 203 13.10 -9.70 -15.65
C ASN A 203 13.76 -8.66 -16.57
N LEU A 204 12.97 -7.71 -17.08
CA LEU A 204 13.39 -6.61 -17.94
C LEU A 204 13.08 -5.28 -17.25
N ILE A 205 14.06 -4.37 -17.20
CA ILE A 205 13.83 -2.95 -16.93
C ILE A 205 14.16 -2.16 -18.20
N TRP A 206 13.20 -1.41 -18.70
CA TRP A 206 13.37 -0.46 -19.80
C TRP A 206 13.38 0.96 -19.25
N VAL A 207 14.40 1.75 -19.60
CA VAL A 207 14.56 3.16 -19.22
C VAL A 207 14.60 4.00 -20.50
N SER A 208 13.52 4.73 -20.78
CA SER A 208 13.52 5.79 -21.80
C SER A 208 13.93 7.11 -21.16
N TYR A 209 14.94 7.78 -21.71
CA TYR A 209 15.37 9.09 -21.19
C TYR A 209 14.36 10.20 -21.51
N GLY A 210 13.55 10.01 -22.56
CA GLY A 210 12.47 10.90 -22.95
C GLY A 210 11.12 10.18 -22.98
N ASP A 211 10.31 10.50 -23.99
CA ASP A 211 9.00 9.88 -24.21
C ASP A 211 9.13 8.42 -24.68
N PHE A 212 8.08 7.64 -24.48
CA PHE A 212 7.94 6.28 -24.98
C PHE A 212 6.52 6.11 -25.51
N ALA A 213 6.37 5.68 -26.77
CA ALA A 213 5.06 5.41 -27.35
C ALA A 213 5.02 4.00 -27.93
N MET A 214 3.93 3.29 -27.64
CA MET A 214 3.61 2.01 -28.26
C MET A 214 2.21 2.03 -28.87
N ASP A 215 2.14 1.59 -30.12
CA ASP A 215 0.91 1.45 -30.87
C ASP A 215 0.81 0.01 -31.36
N ASN A 216 -0.10 -0.77 -30.76
CA ASN A 216 -0.26 -2.21 -30.98
C ASN A 216 1.00 -3.03 -30.61
N GLY A 217 0.87 -4.10 -29.82
CA GLY A 217 2.02 -4.93 -29.41
C GLY A 217 2.03 -5.32 -27.94
N ASN A 218 2.99 -6.15 -27.55
CA ASN A 218 3.09 -6.68 -26.18
C ASN A 218 4.45 -6.34 -25.55
N PHE A 219 4.45 -5.96 -24.27
CA PHE A 219 5.66 -5.69 -23.48
C PHE A 219 5.56 -6.42 -22.14
N VAL A 220 6.57 -7.20 -21.76
CA VAL A 220 6.66 -7.81 -20.42
C VAL A 220 7.90 -7.33 -19.69
N GLY A 221 7.72 -6.57 -18.62
CA GLY A 221 8.81 -5.95 -17.87
C GLY A 221 8.41 -4.64 -17.19
N TYR A 222 9.40 -3.95 -16.61
CA TYR A 222 9.23 -2.69 -15.91
C TYR A 222 9.67 -1.54 -16.82
N LEU A 223 8.85 -0.51 -16.98
CA LEU A 223 9.09 0.61 -17.89
C LEU A 223 9.20 1.93 -17.12
N TYR A 224 10.39 2.52 -17.10
CA TYR A 224 10.63 3.88 -16.65
C TYR A 224 10.76 4.81 -17.86
N ALA A 225 10.08 5.95 -17.85
CA ALA A 225 10.26 7.00 -18.87
C ALA A 225 10.45 8.36 -18.20
N GLY A 226 11.56 9.04 -18.51
CA GLY A 226 11.80 10.41 -18.08
C GLY A 226 10.76 11.41 -18.62
N GLY A 227 10.07 11.05 -19.71
CA GLY A 227 8.99 11.80 -20.34
C GLY A 227 7.62 11.12 -20.24
N ARG A 228 6.78 11.31 -21.26
CA ARG A 228 5.45 10.73 -21.37
C ARG A 228 5.50 9.30 -21.90
N VAL A 229 4.71 8.39 -21.31
CA VAL A 229 4.38 7.09 -21.89
C VAL A 229 3.02 7.16 -22.57
N THR A 230 2.93 6.77 -23.85
CA THR A 230 1.66 6.68 -24.59
C THR A 230 1.41 5.25 -25.07
N MET A 231 0.27 4.66 -24.72
CA MET A 231 -0.18 3.36 -25.22
C MET A 231 -1.45 3.54 -26.06
N SER A 232 -1.55 2.91 -27.22
CA SER A 232 -2.69 3.09 -28.14
C SER A 232 -3.10 1.79 -28.86
N ASN A 233 -4.30 1.82 -29.45
CA ASN A 233 -4.97 0.70 -30.12
C ASN A 233 -5.17 -0.55 -29.25
N GLN A 234 -4.30 -1.57 -29.34
CA GLN A 234 -4.39 -2.83 -28.57
C GLN A 234 -3.07 -3.15 -27.86
N ALA A 235 -2.29 -2.13 -27.48
CA ALA A 235 -1.03 -2.33 -26.80
C ALA A 235 -1.23 -2.98 -25.42
N THR A 236 -0.45 -4.02 -25.09
CA THR A 236 -0.46 -4.68 -23.79
C THR A 236 0.89 -4.54 -23.10
N LEU A 237 0.89 -4.16 -21.83
CA LEU A 237 2.06 -4.21 -20.95
C LEU A 237 1.76 -5.10 -19.73
N THR A 238 2.63 -6.06 -19.44
CA THR A 238 2.57 -6.86 -18.21
C THR A 238 3.81 -6.58 -17.35
N GLY A 239 3.64 -5.78 -16.30
CA GLY A 239 4.66 -5.30 -15.38
C GLY A 239 4.27 -3.98 -14.75
N ARG A 240 5.23 -3.08 -14.56
CA ARG A 240 5.03 -1.79 -13.87
C ARG A 240 5.50 -0.62 -14.72
N ILE A 241 4.80 0.51 -14.64
CA ILE A 241 5.15 1.75 -15.38
C ILE A 241 5.40 2.92 -14.43
N THR A 242 6.50 3.63 -14.65
CA THR A 242 6.83 4.90 -13.99
C THR A 242 7.10 5.93 -15.07
N ALA A 243 6.31 7.00 -15.12
CA ALA A 243 6.46 7.99 -16.18
C ALA A 243 6.23 9.41 -15.66
N LYS A 244 6.82 10.41 -16.31
CA LYS A 244 6.52 11.81 -15.98
C LYS A 244 5.07 12.17 -16.29
N ALA A 245 4.51 11.54 -17.32
CA ALA A 245 3.08 11.47 -17.60
C ALA A 245 2.73 10.13 -18.27
N LEU A 246 1.52 9.62 -18.05
CA LEU A 246 1.02 8.38 -18.66
C LEU A 246 -0.27 8.66 -19.43
N GLU A 247 -0.33 8.26 -20.68
CA GLU A 247 -1.52 8.33 -21.52
C GLU A 247 -1.87 6.94 -22.08
N VAL A 248 -3.03 6.41 -21.70
CA VAL A 248 -3.49 5.09 -22.13
C VAL A 248 -4.75 5.25 -22.99
N ARG A 249 -4.70 4.78 -24.24
CA ARG A 249 -5.76 5.00 -25.25
C ARG A 249 -6.32 3.68 -25.76
N ASP A 250 -7.53 3.77 -26.32
CA ASP A 250 -8.21 2.70 -27.07
C ASP A 250 -8.44 1.45 -26.23
N ASN A 251 -8.10 0.25 -26.69
CA ASN A 251 -8.28 -1.01 -25.95
C ASN A 251 -6.94 -1.50 -25.36
N SER A 252 -6.02 -0.58 -25.05
CA SER A 252 -4.72 -0.93 -24.46
C SER A 252 -4.88 -1.42 -23.02
N VAL A 253 -4.04 -2.37 -22.61
CA VAL A 253 -4.12 -3.05 -21.31
C VAL A 253 -2.79 -3.02 -20.59
N ILE A 254 -2.79 -2.64 -19.31
CA ILE A 254 -1.66 -2.76 -18.39
C ILE A 254 -2.02 -3.82 -17.35
N ASN A 255 -1.13 -4.78 -17.08
CA ASN A 255 -1.28 -5.79 -16.05
C ASN A 255 -0.10 -5.73 -15.10
N LYS A 256 -0.31 -5.74 -13.78
CA LYS A 256 0.78 -5.77 -12.77
C LYS A 256 1.71 -6.97 -12.94
N GLY A 257 1.13 -8.13 -13.28
CA GLY A 257 1.75 -9.46 -13.31
C GLY A 257 2.38 -9.93 -11.99
N ASP A 258 2.88 -11.17 -11.98
CA ASP A 258 3.03 -11.99 -10.75
C ASP A 258 4.46 -12.06 -10.17
N ALA A 259 5.44 -11.40 -10.77
CA ALA A 259 6.84 -11.54 -10.36
C ALA A 259 7.31 -10.31 -9.57
N ALA A 260 7.76 -10.50 -8.33
CA ALA A 260 8.77 -9.62 -7.78
C ALA A 260 9.99 -9.70 -8.72
N LEU A 261 10.51 -8.55 -9.16
CA LEU A 261 11.82 -8.52 -9.81
C LEU A 261 12.82 -9.25 -8.91
N PRO A 262 13.77 -10.01 -9.48
CA PRO A 262 14.95 -10.38 -8.72
C PRO A 262 15.54 -9.08 -8.18
N SER A 263 15.54 -8.88 -6.85
CA SER A 263 16.49 -7.95 -6.26
C SER A 263 17.88 -8.44 -6.70
N SER A 264 18.83 -7.54 -6.94
CA SER A 264 20.16 -7.91 -7.45
C SER A 264 20.84 -8.90 -6.50
N THR A 265 20.67 -10.18 -6.76
CA THR A 265 21.38 -11.28 -6.11
C THR A 265 22.73 -11.42 -6.81
N CYS A 266 23.77 -11.80 -6.08
CA CYS A 266 25.08 -12.08 -6.66
C CYS A 266 25.09 -13.32 -7.59
N GLY A 267 23.92 -13.92 -7.83
CA GLY A 267 23.70 -14.92 -8.87
C GLY A 267 24.19 -14.45 -10.25
N GLY A 268 24.10 -13.15 -10.58
CA GLY A 268 24.63 -12.61 -11.85
C GLY A 268 26.16 -12.57 -11.97
N ILE A 269 26.88 -12.66 -10.84
CA ILE A 269 28.36 -12.66 -10.80
C ILE A 269 28.90 -14.06 -11.07
N PHE A 270 28.19 -15.10 -10.64
CA PHE A 270 28.60 -16.51 -10.70
C PHE A 270 27.66 -17.34 -11.58
N THR A 271 27.30 -16.85 -12.77
CA THR A 271 26.50 -17.60 -13.77
C THR A 271 27.38 -18.47 -14.67
N ASP A 272 26.78 -19.53 -15.23
CA ASP A 272 27.33 -20.31 -16.33
C ASP A 272 26.51 -20.05 -17.62
N PRO A 273 27.03 -19.35 -18.65
CA PRO A 273 28.34 -18.68 -18.67
C PRO A 273 28.31 -17.36 -17.88
N PRO A 274 29.47 -16.82 -17.45
CA PRO A 274 29.53 -15.57 -16.69
C PRO A 274 28.95 -14.40 -17.51
N SER A 275 27.87 -13.77 -17.04
CA SER A 275 27.28 -12.62 -17.72
C SER A 275 28.15 -11.37 -17.50
N GLY A 276 29.16 -11.22 -18.37
CA GLY A 276 30.29 -10.32 -18.17
C GLY A 276 29.91 -8.85 -17.93
N GLY A 277 30.59 -8.24 -16.95
CA GLY A 277 30.73 -6.78 -16.79
C GLY A 277 30.48 -6.21 -15.40
N GLN A 278 30.07 -7.02 -14.42
CA GLN A 278 30.04 -6.60 -13.02
C GLN A 278 31.42 -6.77 -12.39
N ILE A 279 32.08 -5.65 -12.05
CA ILE A 279 33.30 -5.67 -11.26
C ILE A 279 32.90 -5.64 -9.78
N MET A 280 33.16 -6.73 -9.07
CA MET A 280 33.15 -6.69 -7.62
C MET A 280 34.37 -5.84 -7.22
N MET A 281 34.16 -4.64 -6.69
CA MET A 281 35.26 -3.85 -6.12
C MET A 281 35.34 -4.15 -4.62
N PRO A 282 36.54 -4.46 -4.08
CA PRO A 282 36.69 -4.60 -2.63
C PRO A 282 36.30 -3.28 -1.93
N PRO A 283 35.79 -3.35 -0.68
CA PRO A 283 35.46 -2.17 0.11
C PRO A 283 36.57 -1.10 0.14
N PRO A 284 36.23 0.20 0.14
CA PRO A 284 37.21 1.28 0.27
C PRO A 284 38.00 1.15 1.58
N GLY A 285 39.34 1.14 1.50
CA GLY A 285 40.22 1.08 2.67
C GLY A 285 40.87 -0.27 2.97
N ILE A 286 40.53 -1.33 2.23
CA ILE A 286 41.29 -2.60 2.27
C ILE A 286 42.66 -2.44 1.58
N LEU A 287 42.77 -1.48 0.65
CA LEU A 287 43.99 -1.18 -0.09
C LEU A 287 44.81 -0.06 0.57
N GLU A 288 45.47 -0.34 1.69
CA GLU A 288 46.89 0.02 1.93
C GLU A 288 47.30 0.10 3.43
N PRO A 289 48.49 -0.41 3.81
CA PRO A 289 49.37 -1.28 3.03
C PRO A 289 49.08 -2.78 3.25
N PRO A 290 49.26 -3.63 2.22
CA PRO A 290 49.03 -5.08 2.28
C PRO A 290 49.98 -5.79 3.25
N LEU A 291 49.60 -6.99 3.72
CA LEU A 291 50.37 -7.84 4.65
C LEU A 291 51.67 -8.43 4.05
N GLY A 292 51.99 -8.10 2.79
CA GLY A 292 53.14 -8.65 2.04
C GLY A 292 52.74 -9.81 1.11
N ASP A 293 53.73 -10.58 0.65
CA ASP A 293 53.50 -11.78 -0.16
C ASP A 293 53.12 -12.97 0.75
N LEU A 294 52.09 -13.74 0.38
CA LEU A 294 51.70 -14.98 1.05
C LEU A 294 52.33 -16.17 0.32
N THR A 295 53.18 -16.94 0.98
CA THR A 295 53.77 -18.17 0.40
C THR A 295 53.50 -19.36 1.31
N CYS A 296 52.75 -20.34 0.83
CA CYS A 296 52.40 -21.55 1.56
C CYS A 296 52.99 -22.80 0.89
N GLU A 297 53.75 -23.59 1.64
CA GLU A 297 54.32 -24.88 1.20
C GLU A 297 54.12 -25.97 2.27
N GLU A 298 53.90 -27.22 1.83
CA GLU A 298 53.98 -28.39 2.72
C GLU A 298 55.43 -28.88 2.82
N LYS A 299 55.92 -29.12 4.04
CA LYS A 299 57.19 -29.82 4.30
C LYS A 299 57.00 -30.81 5.44
N GLY A 300 56.99 -32.11 5.15
CA GLY A 300 56.94 -33.17 6.16
C GLY A 300 55.56 -33.36 6.81
N GLY A 301 54.47 -33.16 6.07
CA GLY A 301 53.09 -33.31 6.53
C GLY A 301 52.48 -32.06 7.18
N VAL A 302 53.23 -30.96 7.26
CA VAL A 302 52.77 -29.69 7.85
C VAL A 302 52.83 -28.59 6.80
N THR A 303 51.72 -27.87 6.65
CA THR A 303 51.68 -26.66 5.82
C THR A 303 52.15 -25.46 6.61
N THR A 304 53.07 -24.69 6.04
CA THR A 304 53.56 -23.44 6.65
C THR A 304 53.35 -22.30 5.66
N CYS A 305 52.75 -21.19 6.11
CA CYS A 305 52.44 -20.03 5.27
C CYS A 305 53.22 -18.80 5.74
N THR A 306 54.25 -18.37 5.01
CA THR A 306 54.95 -17.11 5.33
C THR A 306 54.13 -15.92 4.85
N GLY A 307 54.03 -14.87 5.67
CA GLY A 307 53.20 -13.68 5.38
C GLY A 307 51.97 -13.55 6.28
N THR A 308 51.66 -14.54 7.12
CA THR A 308 50.61 -14.49 8.14
C THR A 308 51.20 -14.44 9.56
N PRO A 309 50.47 -13.93 10.57
CA PRO A 309 50.85 -14.08 11.97
C PRO A 309 51.08 -15.55 12.33
N ASN A 310 52.22 -15.86 12.96
CA ASN A 310 52.63 -17.21 13.37
C ASN A 310 52.76 -18.25 12.23
N ASN A 311 52.88 -17.80 10.98
CA ASN A 311 52.92 -18.65 9.79
C ASN A 311 51.70 -19.60 9.64
N SER A 312 50.54 -19.19 10.15
CA SER A 312 49.29 -19.96 10.11
C SER A 312 48.76 -20.15 8.69
N ASN A 313 48.20 -21.33 8.43
CA ASN A 313 47.47 -21.68 7.22
C ASN A 313 45.93 -21.68 7.42
N VAL A 314 45.46 -21.20 8.57
CA VAL A 314 44.03 -21.11 8.95
C VAL A 314 43.62 -19.64 9.07
N PHE A 315 42.51 -19.28 8.42
CA PHE A 315 41.99 -17.93 8.35
C PHE A 315 40.62 -17.81 9.02
N ALA A 316 40.48 -16.85 9.93
CA ALA A 316 39.22 -16.50 10.57
C ALA A 316 38.39 -15.56 9.67
N PRO A 317 37.06 -15.46 9.88
CA PRO A 317 36.21 -14.48 9.18
C PRO A 317 36.78 -13.06 9.26
N GLY A 318 36.64 -12.31 8.17
CA GLY A 318 37.21 -10.96 8.02
C GLY A 318 38.18 -10.83 6.84
N ASP A 319 38.72 -9.63 6.65
CA ASP A 319 39.54 -9.25 5.49
C ASP A 319 41.03 -9.50 5.71
N HIS A 320 41.68 -10.13 4.74
CA HIS A 320 43.12 -10.35 4.71
C HIS A 320 43.67 -9.94 3.35
N ASP A 321 44.47 -8.88 3.30
CA ASP A 321 45.02 -8.32 2.05
C ASP A 321 46.49 -8.68 1.84
N PHE A 322 46.82 -9.26 0.68
CA PHE A 322 48.15 -9.72 0.31
C PHE A 322 48.57 -9.17 -1.06
N ASN A 323 49.87 -9.01 -1.25
CA ASN A 323 50.45 -8.64 -2.55
C ASN A 323 50.35 -9.81 -3.55
N ARG A 324 51.29 -10.76 -3.49
CA ARG A 324 51.25 -11.97 -4.32
C ARG A 324 51.04 -13.21 -3.45
N GLY A 325 50.19 -14.11 -3.91
CA GLY A 325 49.96 -15.41 -3.30
C GLY A 325 50.63 -16.53 -4.09
N TYR A 326 51.39 -17.39 -3.42
CA TYR A 326 51.82 -18.69 -3.94
C TYR A 326 51.45 -19.77 -2.93
N ILE A 327 50.55 -20.67 -3.30
CA ILE A 327 50.18 -21.82 -2.47
C ILE A 327 50.50 -23.07 -3.28
N GLY A 328 51.45 -23.88 -2.80
CA GLY A 328 51.79 -25.08 -3.55
C GLY A 328 52.49 -26.17 -2.78
N ASN A 329 52.94 -27.19 -3.52
CA ASN A 329 53.54 -28.39 -2.96
C ASN A 329 52.64 -29.05 -1.89
N LYS A 330 51.36 -29.32 -2.17
CA LYS A 330 50.36 -29.91 -1.24
C LYS A 330 50.00 -29.07 -0.01
N ALA A 331 50.38 -27.80 0.02
CA ALA A 331 49.96 -26.87 1.06
C ALA A 331 48.44 -26.82 1.19
N ALA A 332 47.95 -26.88 2.44
CA ALA A 332 46.54 -26.78 2.78
C ALA A 332 46.19 -25.43 3.42
N LEU A 333 45.10 -24.80 3.00
CA LEU A 333 44.53 -23.58 3.62
C LEU A 333 43.13 -23.90 4.16
N ALA A 334 42.72 -23.35 5.30
CA ALA A 334 41.35 -23.53 5.82
C ALA A 334 40.71 -22.23 6.31
N ALA A 335 39.39 -22.11 6.19
CA ALA A 335 38.60 -21.01 6.74
C ALA A 335 37.69 -21.50 7.87
N THR A 336 37.56 -20.73 8.96
CA THR A 336 36.85 -21.18 10.18
C THR A 336 35.39 -20.76 10.27
N GLY A 337 34.87 -19.93 9.35
CA GLY A 337 33.47 -19.52 9.31
C GLY A 337 33.13 -18.57 8.15
N VAL A 338 31.86 -18.21 8.00
CA VAL A 338 31.31 -17.30 6.98
C VAL A 338 31.63 -15.84 7.36
N THR A 339 32.48 -15.08 6.66
CA THR A 339 33.38 -15.47 5.56
C THR A 339 34.78 -14.93 5.81
N ALA A 340 35.82 -15.76 5.65
CA ALA A 340 37.19 -15.29 5.52
C ALA A 340 37.41 -14.77 4.09
N ARG A 341 37.78 -13.49 3.94
CA ARG A 341 37.93 -12.80 2.66
C ARG A 341 39.41 -12.54 2.40
N LEU A 342 39.99 -13.26 1.44
CA LEU A 342 41.41 -13.15 1.08
C LEU A 342 41.57 -12.36 -0.22
N TYR A 343 42.28 -11.24 -0.18
CA TYR A 343 42.54 -10.38 -1.33
C TYR A 343 43.99 -10.56 -1.82
N PHE A 344 44.17 -10.69 -3.13
CA PHE A 344 45.48 -10.83 -3.77
C PHE A 344 45.58 -9.90 -4.98
N ASN A 345 46.77 -9.32 -5.25
CA ASN A 345 47.04 -8.71 -6.56
C ASN A 345 47.23 -9.79 -7.62
N GLU A 346 47.97 -10.86 -7.32
CA GLU A 346 48.15 -12.03 -8.19
C GLU A 346 48.18 -13.29 -7.32
N LEU A 347 47.64 -14.42 -7.81
CA LEU A 347 47.62 -15.68 -7.08
C LEU A 347 48.05 -16.85 -7.96
N THR A 348 48.93 -17.70 -7.44
CA THR A 348 49.31 -18.98 -8.05
C THR A 348 48.99 -20.14 -7.09
N LEU A 349 48.19 -21.10 -7.56
CA LEU A 349 47.89 -22.35 -6.87
C LEU A 349 48.58 -23.51 -7.59
N ASN A 350 49.47 -24.24 -6.93
CA ASN A 350 50.26 -25.31 -7.53
C ASN A 350 50.23 -26.61 -6.69
N ASN A 351 49.40 -27.59 -7.05
CA ASN A 351 49.14 -28.77 -6.22
C ASN A 351 48.61 -28.45 -4.81
N ALA A 352 47.71 -27.47 -4.66
CA ALA A 352 47.23 -26.95 -3.38
C ALA A 352 45.89 -27.58 -2.90
N GLN A 353 45.62 -27.52 -1.59
CA GLN A 353 44.35 -27.93 -0.98
C GLN A 353 43.69 -26.76 -0.23
N ILE A 354 42.67 -26.13 -0.80
CA ILE A 354 42.05 -24.92 -0.26
C ILE A 354 40.67 -25.24 0.29
N ASN A 355 40.52 -25.11 1.61
CA ASN A 355 39.29 -25.24 2.39
C ASN A 355 38.53 -26.57 2.16
N VAL A 356 39.23 -27.63 1.79
CA VAL A 356 38.65 -28.94 1.38
C VAL A 356 37.72 -29.56 2.44
N GLY A 357 37.91 -29.26 3.73
CA GLY A 357 37.05 -29.73 4.82
C GLY A 357 36.02 -28.72 5.34
N GLY A 358 36.01 -27.47 4.86
CA GLY A 358 35.08 -26.42 5.29
C GLY A 358 33.81 -26.33 4.44
N ALA A 359 32.85 -25.49 4.85
CA ALA A 359 31.74 -25.13 3.96
C ALA A 359 32.25 -24.10 2.91
N PRO A 360 31.78 -24.14 1.65
CA PRO A 360 32.25 -23.21 0.63
C PRO A 360 31.96 -21.75 0.99
N GLU A 361 30.83 -21.44 1.63
CA GLU A 361 30.50 -20.08 2.11
C GLU A 361 31.47 -19.53 3.17
N ASN A 362 32.37 -20.35 3.73
CA ASN A 362 33.35 -19.87 4.70
C ASN A 362 34.54 -19.12 4.06
N LEU A 363 34.77 -19.26 2.76
CA LEU A 363 35.95 -18.69 2.11
C LEU A 363 35.58 -17.94 0.83
N LEU A 364 35.96 -16.66 0.77
CA LEU A 364 35.96 -15.84 -0.44
C LEU A 364 37.41 -15.47 -0.77
N ILE A 365 37.88 -15.81 -1.97
CA ILE A 365 39.15 -15.32 -2.51
C ILE A 365 38.86 -14.30 -3.61
N TYR A 366 39.43 -13.11 -3.48
CA TYR A 366 39.41 -12.07 -4.48
C TYR A 366 40.81 -11.88 -5.08
N VAL A 367 40.95 -11.96 -6.40
CA VAL A 367 42.22 -11.72 -7.11
C VAL A 367 42.07 -10.54 -8.04
N LYS A 368 42.78 -9.44 -7.81
CA LYS A 368 42.69 -8.21 -8.60
C LYS A 368 43.30 -8.35 -10.00
N GLY A 369 44.38 -9.11 -10.12
CA GLY A 369 45.07 -9.43 -11.37
C GLY A 369 44.74 -10.85 -11.84
N SER A 370 45.75 -11.61 -12.23
CA SER A 370 45.57 -12.96 -12.77
C SER A 370 45.66 -14.07 -11.71
N LEU A 371 44.91 -15.15 -11.92
CA LEU A 371 45.01 -16.40 -11.19
C LEU A 371 45.63 -17.48 -12.08
N ASN A 372 46.70 -18.13 -11.60
CA ASN A 372 47.29 -19.30 -12.24
C ASN A 372 47.08 -20.56 -11.39
N VAL A 373 46.48 -21.60 -11.97
CA VAL A 373 46.25 -22.91 -11.31
C VAL A 373 47.04 -23.98 -12.07
N VAL A 374 47.92 -24.69 -11.37
CA VAL A 374 48.86 -25.66 -11.94
C VAL A 374 48.85 -26.95 -11.13
N GLY A 375 48.99 -28.11 -11.78
CA GLY A 375 49.02 -29.41 -11.08
C GLY A 375 47.66 -29.82 -10.49
N GLN A 376 47.65 -30.52 -9.34
CA GLN A 376 46.46 -31.07 -8.70
C GLN A 376 45.89 -30.17 -7.59
N VAL A 377 44.98 -29.26 -7.92
CA VAL A 377 44.39 -28.32 -6.95
C VAL A 377 43.00 -28.75 -6.51
N ARG A 378 42.73 -28.81 -5.21
CA ARG A 378 41.38 -29.00 -4.65
C ARG A 378 40.96 -27.74 -3.94
N PHE A 379 39.83 -27.15 -4.30
CA PHE A 379 39.36 -25.88 -3.75
C PHE A 379 37.87 -25.97 -3.40
N ASN A 380 37.51 -25.43 -2.25
CA ASN A 380 36.15 -25.43 -1.76
C ASN A 380 35.79 -24.04 -1.21
N GLY A 381 35.18 -23.18 -2.01
CA GLY A 381 34.96 -21.77 -1.66
C GLY A 381 34.38 -20.93 -2.80
N ILE A 382 34.29 -19.62 -2.58
CA ILE A 382 33.96 -18.64 -3.62
C ILE A 382 35.25 -17.96 -4.10
N LEU A 383 35.45 -17.89 -5.41
CA LEU A 383 36.62 -17.31 -6.04
C LEU A 383 36.18 -16.26 -7.07
N TYR A 384 36.59 -15.02 -6.86
CA TYR A 384 36.39 -13.92 -7.80
C TYR A 384 37.73 -13.41 -8.30
N VAL A 385 37.95 -13.40 -9.61
CA VAL A 385 39.19 -12.94 -10.24
C VAL A 385 38.86 -11.79 -11.17
N ALA A 386 39.35 -10.58 -10.93
CA ALA A 386 39.10 -9.44 -11.81
C ALA A 386 39.87 -9.53 -13.14
N GLY A 387 41.02 -10.20 -13.18
CA GLY A 387 41.81 -10.47 -14.39
C GLY A 387 41.59 -11.87 -14.99
N ASP A 388 42.60 -12.38 -15.71
CA ASP A 388 42.56 -13.69 -16.37
C ASP A 388 42.76 -14.87 -15.39
N VAL A 389 42.05 -15.97 -15.62
CA VAL A 389 42.25 -17.26 -14.95
C VAL A 389 42.89 -18.24 -15.93
N ARG A 390 44.06 -18.80 -15.59
CA ARG A 390 44.73 -19.85 -16.37
C ARG A 390 44.85 -21.13 -15.55
N MET A 391 44.35 -22.23 -16.05
CA MET A 391 44.41 -23.55 -15.40
C MET A 391 45.12 -24.54 -16.32
N THR A 392 46.22 -25.15 -15.87
CA THR A 392 47.07 -26.05 -16.68
C THR A 392 47.33 -27.41 -16.02
N GLY A 393 46.35 -27.95 -15.30
CA GLY A 393 46.48 -29.16 -14.49
C GLY A 393 45.15 -29.89 -14.25
N ASN A 394 45.09 -30.71 -13.19
CA ASN A 394 43.88 -31.45 -12.82
C ASN A 394 43.27 -30.88 -11.54
N SER A 395 42.25 -30.03 -11.63
CA SER A 395 41.69 -29.34 -10.46
C SER A 395 40.28 -29.81 -10.11
N GLU A 396 39.92 -29.78 -8.83
CA GLU A 396 38.56 -29.99 -8.29
C GLU A 396 38.14 -28.69 -7.58
N LEU A 397 37.08 -28.04 -8.05
CA LEU A 397 36.58 -26.77 -7.53
C LEU A 397 35.11 -26.92 -7.12
N ARG A 398 34.83 -26.85 -5.82
CA ARG A 398 33.47 -26.88 -5.26
C ARG A 398 33.14 -25.49 -4.70
N GLY A 399 31.98 -24.90 -5.05
CA GLY A 399 31.62 -23.54 -4.63
C GLY A 399 31.29 -22.65 -5.82
N ALA A 400 32.00 -21.53 -6.02
CA ALA A 400 31.73 -20.66 -7.17
C ALA A 400 33.00 -19.98 -7.69
N VAL A 401 33.11 -19.82 -9.02
CA VAL A 401 34.24 -19.13 -9.68
C VAL A 401 33.70 -18.09 -10.65
N ALA A 402 34.21 -16.86 -10.58
CA ALA A 402 33.93 -15.80 -11.55
C ALA A 402 35.24 -15.13 -11.98
N ALA A 403 35.34 -14.80 -13.27
CA ALA A 403 36.47 -14.07 -13.84
C ALA A 403 35.99 -12.83 -14.60
N GLY A 404 36.65 -11.69 -14.39
CA GLY A 404 36.48 -10.48 -15.18
C GLY A 404 37.26 -10.50 -16.50
N GLY A 405 38.33 -11.32 -16.57
CA GLY A 405 39.11 -11.62 -17.78
C GLY A 405 38.77 -12.97 -18.41
N SER A 406 39.69 -13.49 -19.21
CA SER A 406 39.55 -14.80 -19.87
C SER A 406 39.75 -15.98 -18.90
N ILE A 407 39.03 -17.09 -19.11
CA ILE A 407 39.27 -18.36 -18.42
C ILE A 407 39.85 -19.35 -19.42
N GLU A 408 41.13 -19.70 -19.27
CA GLU A 408 41.84 -20.69 -20.10
C GLU A 408 41.94 -22.01 -19.33
N LEU A 409 41.23 -23.04 -19.79
CA LEU A 409 41.24 -24.38 -19.19
C LEU A 409 42.11 -25.34 -20.01
N GLY A 410 43.14 -25.90 -19.38
CA GLY A 410 43.94 -27.03 -19.87
C GLY A 410 43.99 -28.14 -18.82
N GLY A 411 44.10 -29.41 -19.26
CA GLY A 411 44.05 -30.59 -18.38
C GLY A 411 42.62 -31.04 -18.04
N SER A 412 42.46 -31.86 -16.99
CA SER A 412 41.15 -32.39 -16.55
C SER A 412 40.66 -31.68 -15.28
N ASN A 413 39.71 -30.75 -15.43
CA ASN A 413 39.18 -29.95 -14.31
C ASN A 413 37.72 -30.31 -14.03
N ASP A 414 37.35 -30.42 -12.76
CA ASP A 414 36.01 -30.69 -12.24
C ASP A 414 35.50 -29.50 -11.44
N PHE A 415 34.30 -29.02 -11.76
CA PHE A 415 33.69 -27.83 -11.16
C PHE A 415 32.27 -28.15 -10.69
N GLU A 416 31.99 -27.94 -9.41
CA GLU A 416 30.67 -28.07 -8.80
C GLU A 416 30.20 -26.71 -8.28
N PHE A 417 29.22 -26.12 -8.96
CA PHE A 417 28.64 -24.85 -8.55
C PHE A 417 27.69 -25.03 -7.35
N MET A 418 27.87 -24.23 -6.31
CA MET A 418 27.03 -24.24 -5.10
C MET A 418 26.30 -22.91 -4.91
N GLN A 419 25.10 -22.83 -5.46
CA GLN A 419 24.20 -21.67 -5.33
C GLN A 419 23.99 -21.28 -3.85
N ASP A 420 23.73 -22.27 -2.99
CA ASP A 420 23.51 -22.06 -1.55
C ASP A 420 24.72 -21.42 -0.86
N ALA A 421 25.95 -21.68 -1.33
CA ALA A 421 27.15 -21.03 -0.81
C ALA A 421 27.26 -19.56 -1.27
N VAL A 422 26.88 -19.25 -2.51
CA VAL A 422 26.82 -17.87 -3.04
C VAL A 422 25.74 -17.04 -2.34
N ASP A 423 24.64 -17.68 -1.95
CA ASP A 423 23.56 -17.02 -1.23
C ASP A 423 23.90 -16.72 0.24
N LYS A 424 24.86 -17.46 0.82
CA LYS A 424 25.27 -17.36 2.23
C LYS A 424 26.57 -16.60 2.47
N VAL A 425 27.48 -16.60 1.51
CA VAL A 425 28.79 -15.96 1.65
C VAL A 425 28.65 -14.45 1.88
N ASP A 426 29.47 -13.92 2.79
CA ASP A 426 29.61 -12.49 3.06
C ASP A 426 30.65 -11.90 2.08
N PHE A 427 30.17 -11.08 1.15
CA PHE A 427 30.98 -10.38 0.16
C PHE A 427 31.51 -9.02 0.65
N GLY A 428 31.33 -8.67 1.93
CA GLY A 428 31.62 -7.35 2.48
C GLY A 428 30.42 -6.41 2.38
N ASP A 429 30.65 -5.17 1.96
CA ASP A 429 29.60 -4.14 1.79
C ASP A 429 28.64 -4.44 0.61
N ILE A 430 28.79 -5.59 -0.06
CA ILE A 430 28.00 -6.01 -1.23
C ILE A 430 26.97 -7.05 -0.76
N SER A 431 25.68 -6.68 -0.69
CA SER A 431 24.61 -7.58 -0.25
C SER A 431 23.95 -8.34 -1.39
N CYS A 432 23.96 -9.68 -1.34
CA CYS A 432 23.54 -10.59 -2.42
C CYS A 432 22.11 -11.14 -2.32
N GLY A 433 21.21 -10.51 -1.57
CA GLY A 433 19.80 -10.91 -1.50
C GLY A 433 19.50 -12.20 -0.72
N GLY A 434 20.51 -12.90 -0.20
CA GLY A 434 20.32 -13.74 0.99
C GLY A 434 19.98 -12.84 2.18
N SER A 435 19.00 -13.23 3.00
CA SER A 435 18.91 -12.74 4.39
C SER A 435 20.32 -12.79 4.94
N ALA A 436 20.91 -11.65 5.32
CA ALA A 436 22.29 -11.53 5.79
C ALA A 436 22.78 -12.87 6.38
N GLY A 437 23.51 -13.62 5.54
CA GLY A 437 23.76 -15.06 5.69
C GLY A 437 24.84 -15.35 6.73
N GLY A 438 24.83 -14.59 7.80
CA GLY A 438 25.59 -14.82 9.01
C GLY A 438 24.82 -14.11 10.10
N ALA A 439 23.84 -14.79 10.70
CA ALA A 439 23.58 -14.47 12.09
C ALA A 439 24.92 -14.76 12.80
N SER A 440 25.72 -13.72 13.03
CA SER A 440 26.93 -13.83 13.82
C SER A 440 26.50 -14.49 15.12
N LEU A 441 26.94 -15.72 15.34
CA LEU A 441 26.68 -16.39 16.60
C LEU A 441 27.55 -15.67 17.62
N ASP A 442 26.93 -14.82 18.42
CA ASP A 442 27.65 -13.99 19.38
C ASP A 442 28.25 -14.90 20.46
N HIS A 443 27.41 -15.67 21.14
CA HIS A 443 27.79 -16.66 22.13
C HIS A 443 26.70 -17.74 22.27
N PHE A 444 26.97 -18.75 23.09
CA PHE A 444 25.93 -19.62 23.64
C PHE A 444 25.55 -19.17 25.05
N GLU A 445 24.26 -19.14 25.36
CA GLU A 445 23.74 -19.03 26.73
C GLU A 445 23.19 -20.39 27.18
N LEU A 446 23.79 -21.00 28.21
CA LEU A 446 23.36 -22.28 28.78
C LEU A 446 22.65 -22.07 30.11
N SER A 447 21.37 -22.43 30.22
CA SER A 447 20.60 -22.30 31.46
C SER A 447 20.39 -23.66 32.14
N HIS A 448 20.58 -23.73 33.45
CA HIS A 448 20.37 -24.91 34.29
C HIS A 448 19.80 -24.52 35.65
N SER A 449 19.27 -25.47 36.44
CA SER A 449 18.69 -25.19 37.76
C SER A 449 19.73 -24.71 38.77
N GLY A 450 20.98 -25.17 38.61
CA GLY A 450 22.08 -24.96 39.57
C GLY A 450 22.09 -25.96 40.72
N GLN A 451 21.15 -26.91 40.73
CA GLN A 451 20.96 -27.91 41.78
C GLN A 451 21.05 -29.33 41.21
N ALA A 452 22.16 -29.63 40.54
CA ALA A 452 22.35 -30.94 39.91
C ALA A 452 22.58 -32.03 40.96
N LEU A 453 21.99 -33.20 40.73
CA LEU A 453 22.12 -34.35 41.63
C LEU A 453 22.92 -35.47 41.00
N THR A 454 23.76 -36.13 41.78
CA THR A 454 24.58 -37.25 41.27
C THR A 454 23.75 -38.44 40.84
N CYS A 455 22.50 -38.55 41.31
CA CYS A 455 21.59 -39.65 41.00
C CYS A 455 20.54 -39.32 39.91
N ASN A 456 20.49 -38.08 39.40
CA ASN A 456 19.52 -37.64 38.38
C ASN A 456 20.20 -36.76 37.32
N PRO A 457 19.99 -36.99 36.01
CA PRO A 457 20.46 -36.06 34.98
C PRO A 457 19.90 -34.64 35.16
N GLU A 458 20.74 -33.64 34.97
CA GLU A 458 20.35 -32.24 34.94
C GLU A 458 19.97 -31.82 33.52
N THR A 459 18.81 -31.19 33.36
CA THR A 459 18.40 -30.62 32.08
C THR A 459 19.05 -29.26 31.89
N VAL A 460 19.79 -29.08 30.81
CA VAL A 460 20.41 -27.81 30.42
C VAL A 460 19.75 -27.31 29.15
N THR A 461 19.25 -26.08 29.17
CA THR A 461 18.77 -25.38 27.97
C THR A 461 19.96 -24.70 27.28
N VAL A 462 20.11 -24.92 25.98
CA VAL A 462 21.20 -24.38 25.16
C VAL A 462 20.60 -23.38 24.17
N LYS A 463 20.99 -22.10 24.27
CA LYS A 463 20.58 -21.04 23.35
C LYS A 463 21.76 -20.57 22.48
N ALA A 464 21.49 -20.36 21.20
CA ALA A 464 22.42 -19.77 20.24
C ALA A 464 22.07 -18.28 20.05
N CYS A 465 22.83 -17.40 20.69
CA CYS A 465 22.54 -15.97 20.75
C CYS A 465 23.10 -15.25 19.53
N ALA A 466 22.27 -14.53 18.78
CA ALA A 466 22.69 -13.73 17.63
C ALA A 466 23.18 -12.32 18.01
N ASN A 467 23.08 -11.94 19.30
CA ASN A 467 23.57 -10.67 19.82
C ASN A 467 24.01 -10.80 21.29
N VAL A 468 24.82 -9.84 21.76
CA VAL A 468 25.38 -9.80 23.12
C VAL A 468 24.34 -9.91 24.24
N SER A 469 23.13 -9.39 24.05
CA SER A 469 22.06 -9.45 25.05
C SER A 469 21.21 -10.72 24.99
N CYS A 470 21.51 -11.63 24.06
CA CYS A 470 20.73 -12.82 23.72
C CYS A 470 19.22 -12.56 23.49
N SER A 471 18.86 -11.35 23.06
CA SER A 471 17.48 -10.95 22.75
C SER A 471 17.07 -11.34 21.33
N LYS A 472 18.04 -11.73 20.50
CA LYS A 472 17.85 -12.37 19.20
C LYS A 472 18.57 -13.71 19.22
N LEU A 473 17.92 -14.75 18.72
CA LEU A 473 18.53 -16.08 18.58
C LEU A 473 18.84 -16.37 17.11
N VAL A 474 19.79 -17.28 16.87
CA VAL A 474 20.11 -17.78 15.54
C VAL A 474 18.98 -18.73 15.09
N ALA A 475 18.16 -18.29 14.14
CA ALA A 475 17.04 -19.10 13.64
C ALA A 475 17.49 -20.30 12.78
N GLU A 476 18.67 -20.18 12.16
CA GLU A 476 19.26 -21.19 11.29
C GLU A 476 19.81 -22.40 12.06
N GLN A 477 20.29 -23.40 11.31
CA GLN A 477 20.86 -24.60 11.90
C GLN A 477 22.19 -24.30 12.60
N VAL A 478 22.28 -24.68 13.86
CA VAL A 478 23.50 -24.61 14.68
C VAL A 478 23.92 -26.04 15.00
N SER A 479 25.18 -26.36 14.74
CA SER A 479 25.83 -27.59 15.24
C SER A 479 26.87 -27.19 16.29
N ALA A 480 26.76 -27.71 17.50
CA ALA A 480 27.56 -27.34 18.66
C ALA A 480 28.13 -28.57 19.36
N THR A 481 29.38 -28.49 19.81
CA THR A 481 30.03 -29.51 20.63
C THR A 481 30.11 -29.02 22.07
N LEU A 482 29.32 -29.62 22.95
CA LEU A 482 29.23 -29.28 24.37
C LEU A 482 30.48 -29.77 25.14
N SER A 483 30.89 -29.01 26.15
CA SER A 483 31.88 -29.39 27.16
C SER A 483 31.20 -29.65 28.52
N PRO A 484 31.71 -30.57 29.36
CA PRO A 484 32.86 -31.44 29.12
C PRO A 484 32.54 -32.58 28.14
N SER A 485 33.57 -33.18 27.54
CA SER A 485 33.41 -34.42 26.76
C SER A 485 32.95 -35.57 27.65
N SER A 486 32.09 -36.45 27.14
CA SER A 486 31.60 -37.60 27.92
C SER A 486 32.73 -38.58 28.25
N SER A 487 32.85 -38.97 29.53
CA SER A 487 33.82 -39.93 30.04
C SER A 487 33.13 -41.00 30.89
N GLY A 488 33.03 -42.22 30.37
CA GLY A 488 32.30 -43.31 31.05
C GLY A 488 30.82 -42.98 31.25
N SER A 489 30.31 -43.14 32.47
CA SER A 489 28.91 -42.82 32.83
C SER A 489 28.67 -41.34 33.19
N ASN A 490 29.68 -40.48 33.05
CA ASN A 490 29.63 -39.04 33.34
C ASN A 490 29.75 -38.24 32.04
N GLY A 491 28.92 -37.23 31.84
CA GLY A 491 28.87 -36.39 30.64
C GLY A 491 27.46 -36.20 30.09
N TRP A 492 27.38 -35.72 28.85
CA TRP A 492 26.11 -35.46 28.16
C TRP A 492 25.45 -36.79 27.74
N VAL A 493 24.20 -36.98 28.14
CA VAL A 493 23.38 -38.16 27.81
C VAL A 493 23.05 -38.12 26.33
N GLY A 494 23.37 -39.19 25.60
CA GLY A 494 23.22 -39.24 24.15
C GLY A 494 24.42 -38.67 23.36
N GLY A 495 25.47 -38.21 24.06
CA GLY A 495 26.67 -37.63 23.47
C GLY A 495 26.74 -36.10 23.62
N ASN A 496 27.90 -35.52 23.32
CA ASN A 496 28.14 -34.08 23.49
C ASN A 496 28.03 -33.28 22.17
N GLN A 497 27.52 -33.89 21.10
CA GLN A 497 27.25 -33.21 19.83
C GLN A 497 25.76 -32.86 19.75
N LEU A 498 25.46 -31.60 19.44
CA LEU A 498 24.10 -31.07 19.37
C LEU A 498 23.89 -30.42 18.01
N ALA A 499 22.77 -30.69 17.34
CA ALA A 499 22.35 -29.98 16.14
C ALA A 499 20.89 -29.55 16.31
N PHE A 500 20.60 -28.27 16.11
CA PHE A 500 19.26 -27.71 16.32
C PHE A 500 18.98 -26.50 15.43
N ARG A 501 17.70 -26.17 15.24
CA ARG A 501 17.21 -25.00 14.49
C ARG A 501 16.28 -24.18 15.38
N GLY A 502 16.04 -22.91 15.06
CA GLY A 502 15.18 -22.03 15.85
C GLY A 502 15.84 -21.46 17.11
N GLY A 503 17.16 -21.63 17.27
CA GLY A 503 17.97 -20.87 18.23
C GLY A 503 17.99 -21.35 19.67
N SER A 504 17.24 -22.40 20.03
CA SER A 504 17.27 -23.01 21.37
C SER A 504 16.97 -24.50 21.33
N THR A 505 17.53 -25.27 22.26
CA THR A 505 17.24 -26.69 22.48
C THR A 505 17.58 -27.10 23.92
N THR A 506 17.42 -28.37 24.28
CA THR A 506 17.80 -28.91 25.59
C THR A 506 18.76 -30.10 25.46
N ALA A 507 19.60 -30.29 26.46
CA ALA A 507 20.52 -31.41 26.59
C ALA A 507 20.55 -31.88 28.06
N GLN A 508 20.82 -33.15 28.28
CA GLN A 508 20.83 -33.75 29.63
C GLN A 508 22.27 -34.03 30.05
N LEU A 509 22.70 -33.53 31.20
CA LEU A 509 24.02 -33.77 31.76
C LEU A 509 23.93 -34.69 32.97
N ARG A 510 24.67 -35.80 32.96
CA ARG A 510 24.78 -36.71 34.11
C ARG A 510 26.20 -36.66 34.67
N ASN A 511 26.33 -36.55 35.98
CA ASN A 511 27.61 -36.79 36.66
C ASN A 511 27.36 -37.52 37.99
N ASN A 512 27.91 -38.73 38.14
CA ASN A 512 27.66 -39.57 39.32
C ASN A 512 28.61 -39.27 40.50
N THR A 513 29.48 -38.27 40.38
CA THR A 513 30.42 -37.86 41.43
C THR A 513 30.10 -36.47 41.96
N VAL A 514 30.21 -36.28 43.27
CA VAL A 514 30.04 -34.97 43.91
C VAL A 514 31.14 -34.01 43.45
N GLY A 515 30.77 -32.76 43.19
CA GLY A 515 31.71 -31.70 42.85
C GLY A 515 31.30 -30.85 41.64
N ALA A 516 32.10 -29.84 41.34
CA ALA A 516 31.86 -28.90 40.25
C ALA A 516 32.18 -29.52 38.88
N VAL A 517 31.29 -29.32 37.91
CA VAL A 517 31.49 -29.62 36.49
C VAL A 517 31.34 -28.33 35.70
N THR A 518 32.36 -27.93 34.97
CA THR A 518 32.27 -26.76 34.09
C THR A 518 31.64 -27.14 32.77
N ILE A 519 30.43 -26.64 32.50
CA ILE A 519 29.72 -26.84 31.23
C ILE A 519 30.01 -25.70 30.25
N GLY A 520 29.80 -25.94 28.96
CA GLY A 520 30.00 -24.90 27.95
C GLY A 520 29.84 -25.43 26.53
N VAL A 521 30.21 -24.61 25.55
CA VAL A 521 30.36 -25.02 24.16
C VAL A 521 31.83 -24.88 23.77
N SER A 522 32.43 -25.98 23.32
CA SER A 522 33.83 -26.07 22.93
C SER A 522 34.08 -25.68 21.46
N SER A 523 33.10 -25.93 20.58
CA SER A 523 33.12 -25.53 19.18
C SER A 523 31.71 -25.50 18.60
N SER A 524 31.47 -24.72 17.56
CA SER A 524 30.22 -24.77 16.80
C SER A 524 30.39 -24.34 15.34
N THR A 525 29.38 -24.63 14.53
CA THR A 525 29.15 -24.09 13.19
C THR A 525 27.74 -23.49 13.13
N PRO A 526 27.58 -22.18 12.84
CA PRO A 526 28.65 -21.17 12.69
C PRO A 526 29.49 -20.99 13.97
N ALA A 527 30.73 -20.51 13.86
CA ALA A 527 31.61 -20.27 15.00
C ALA A 527 31.07 -19.12 15.87
N PHE A 528 31.16 -19.26 17.19
CA PHE A 528 30.78 -18.21 18.13
C PHE A 528 31.97 -17.31 18.49
N VAL A 529 31.73 -16.02 18.75
CA VAL A 529 32.80 -15.01 18.94
C VAL A 529 33.10 -14.65 20.40
N ASN A 530 32.14 -14.84 21.31
CA ASN A 530 32.25 -14.55 22.74
C ASN A 530 32.11 -15.83 23.58
N PRO A 531 32.75 -15.92 24.76
CA PRO A 531 32.68 -17.11 25.62
C PRO A 531 31.23 -17.56 25.92
N THR A 532 31.03 -18.86 26.09
CA THR A 532 29.76 -19.38 26.60
C THR A 532 29.44 -18.74 27.95
N LEU A 533 28.23 -18.18 28.07
CA LEU A 533 27.69 -17.71 29.33
C LEU A 533 26.72 -18.77 29.84
N CYS A 534 26.71 -19.01 31.15
CA CYS A 534 25.72 -19.89 31.74
C CYS A 534 24.87 -19.15 32.74
N ARG A 535 23.67 -19.66 32.96
CA ARG A 535 22.71 -19.14 33.92
C ARG A 535 22.37 -20.26 34.91
N ALA A 536 22.78 -20.06 36.16
CA ALA A 536 22.41 -20.91 37.27
C ALA A 536 21.10 -20.39 37.87
N GLY A 537 20.01 -21.09 37.62
CA GLY A 537 18.68 -20.68 38.05
C GLY A 537 18.30 -19.31 37.47
N GLY A 538 17.77 -18.43 38.31
CA GLY A 538 17.38 -17.05 38.01
C GLY A 538 18.53 -16.04 38.11
N GLY A 539 19.77 -16.50 38.28
CA GLY A 539 20.95 -15.62 38.28
C GLY A 539 21.17 -14.92 36.93
N ALA A 540 22.09 -13.95 36.89
CA ALA A 540 22.53 -13.33 35.64
C ALA A 540 23.47 -14.27 34.86
N PRO A 541 23.50 -14.23 33.51
CA PRO A 541 24.44 -15.00 32.72
C PRO A 541 25.88 -14.62 33.06
N SER A 542 26.72 -15.60 33.31
CA SER A 542 28.15 -15.40 33.55
C SER A 542 28.95 -16.65 33.23
N THR A 543 30.25 -16.49 33.02
CA THR A 543 31.17 -17.63 32.86
C THR A 543 31.34 -18.41 34.17
N ALA A 544 31.26 -17.73 35.32
CA ALA A 544 31.32 -18.36 36.64
C ALA A 544 30.13 -19.30 36.89
N ALA A 545 28.94 -18.93 36.41
CA ALA A 545 27.76 -19.77 36.50
C ALA A 545 27.85 -21.05 35.66
N CYS A 546 28.85 -21.20 34.77
CA CYS A 546 29.07 -22.45 34.05
C CYS A 546 29.64 -23.57 34.92
N ALA A 547 30.05 -23.29 36.17
CA ALA A 547 30.41 -24.31 37.14
C ALA A 547 29.16 -24.87 37.83
N LEU A 548 28.71 -26.05 37.38
CA LEU A 548 27.56 -26.75 37.92
C LEU A 548 27.99 -27.75 39.00
N ASN A 549 27.55 -27.57 40.24
CA ASN A 549 27.88 -28.45 41.36
C ASN A 549 26.89 -29.62 41.46
N PHE A 550 27.40 -30.84 41.43
CA PHE A 550 26.63 -32.06 41.68
C PHE A 550 26.66 -32.43 43.16
N ALA A 551 25.49 -32.69 43.74
CA ALA A 551 25.31 -33.13 45.13
C ALA A 551 24.64 -34.51 45.23
N ASP A 552 24.88 -35.23 46.33
CA ASP A 552 24.29 -36.55 46.55
C ASP A 552 22.83 -36.51 47.05
N SER A 553 22.29 -35.34 47.38
CA SER A 553 20.90 -35.18 47.84
C SER A 553 20.35 -33.79 47.53
N GLY A 554 19.03 -33.70 47.36
CA GLY A 554 18.32 -32.45 47.08
C GLY A 554 16.81 -32.62 46.92
N PHE A 555 16.15 -31.57 46.46
CA PHE A 555 14.72 -31.57 46.17
C PHE A 555 14.47 -31.55 44.66
N LEU A 556 13.55 -32.39 44.20
CA LEU A 556 13.05 -32.42 42.83
C LEU A 556 11.57 -32.01 42.80
N PHE A 557 11.23 -31.02 41.99
CA PHE A 557 9.87 -30.57 41.73
C PHE A 557 9.83 -29.86 40.37
N ASP A 558 8.63 -29.76 39.80
CA ASP A 558 8.36 -29.13 38.51
C ASP A 558 7.07 -28.29 38.63
N VAL A 559 7.20 -26.99 38.45
CA VAL A 559 6.12 -26.02 38.42
C VAL A 559 5.80 -25.75 36.96
N THR A 560 4.69 -26.30 36.48
CA THR A 560 4.32 -26.13 35.07
C THR A 560 3.89 -24.70 34.74
N ASP A 561 4.18 -24.24 33.53
CA ASP A 561 3.75 -22.91 33.06
C ASP A 561 2.23 -22.72 33.13
N THR A 562 1.79 -21.56 33.63
CA THR A 562 0.39 -21.33 34.04
C THR A 562 -0.15 -19.97 33.62
N LEU A 563 -1.43 -19.72 33.93
CA LEU A 563 -2.02 -18.40 33.87
C LEU A 563 -1.69 -17.63 35.16
N ALA A 564 -1.39 -16.34 35.03
CA ALA A 564 -1.19 -15.45 36.15
C ALA A 564 -2.37 -15.54 37.13
N ASN A 565 -2.07 -15.63 38.42
CA ASN A 565 -3.01 -15.79 39.53
C ASN A 565 -3.77 -17.13 39.60
N LYS A 566 -3.45 -18.12 38.75
CA LYS A 566 -4.04 -19.47 38.84
C LYS A 566 -3.19 -20.38 39.75
N PRO A 567 -3.70 -20.81 40.92
CA PRO A 567 -2.95 -21.69 41.82
C PRO A 567 -2.72 -23.07 41.20
N GLN A 568 -1.56 -23.67 41.50
CA GLN A 568 -1.17 -24.99 41.01
C GLN A 568 -0.74 -25.91 42.15
N GLN A 569 -1.05 -27.20 41.99
CA GLN A 569 -0.56 -28.24 42.88
C GLN A 569 0.75 -28.81 42.33
N VAL A 570 1.81 -28.73 43.12
CA VAL A 570 3.18 -29.12 42.75
C VAL A 570 3.66 -30.20 43.72
N MET A 571 4.15 -31.32 43.19
CA MET A 571 4.70 -32.40 44.01
C MET A 571 6.21 -32.22 44.16
N MET A 572 6.69 -32.10 45.39
CA MET A 572 8.11 -31.98 45.71
C MET A 572 8.62 -33.23 46.39
N ARG A 573 9.74 -33.76 45.90
CA ARG A 573 10.40 -34.98 46.40
C ARG A 573 11.76 -34.66 46.98
N ALA A 574 12.01 -35.07 48.22
CA ALA A 574 13.34 -35.09 48.83
C ALA A 574 14.04 -36.39 48.46
N VAL A 575 15.16 -36.32 47.74
CA VAL A 575 15.88 -37.50 47.24
C VAL A 575 17.34 -37.51 47.66
N LYS A 576 17.92 -38.71 47.70
CA LYS A 576 19.36 -38.93 47.87
C LYS A 576 19.84 -40.06 46.97
N LYS A 577 21.13 -40.08 46.66
CA LYS A 577 21.79 -41.18 45.96
C LYS A 577 21.87 -42.41 46.85
N ASP A 578 21.45 -43.55 46.31
CA ASP A 578 21.69 -44.86 46.92
C ASP A 578 23.09 -45.39 46.57
N ASN A 579 23.80 -45.95 47.55
CA ASN A 579 25.18 -46.40 47.36
C ASN A 579 25.29 -47.63 46.47
N ALA A 580 24.28 -48.50 46.42
CA ALA A 580 24.32 -49.73 45.65
C ALA A 580 23.82 -49.54 44.22
N SER A 581 22.60 -49.01 44.07
CA SER A 581 21.94 -48.82 42.77
C SER A 581 22.37 -47.54 42.06
N GLN A 582 22.98 -46.58 42.78
CA GLN A 582 23.32 -45.23 42.27
C GLN A 582 22.09 -44.43 41.79
N GLN A 583 20.87 -44.88 42.11
CA GLN A 583 19.61 -44.21 41.77
C GLN A 583 19.15 -43.26 42.89
N CYS A 584 18.26 -42.33 42.56
CA CYS A 584 17.63 -41.46 43.55
C CYS A 584 16.57 -42.25 44.35
N VAL A 585 16.77 -42.35 45.66
CA VAL A 585 15.83 -42.94 46.63
C VAL A 585 15.33 -41.87 47.62
N PRO A 586 14.24 -42.12 48.38
CA PRO A 586 13.73 -41.13 49.33
C PRO A 586 14.78 -40.66 50.35
N GLY A 587 14.99 -39.34 50.43
CA GLY A 587 15.87 -38.69 51.39
C GLY A 587 15.21 -38.46 52.75
N PHE A 588 13.91 -38.16 52.74
CA PHE A 588 13.08 -37.89 53.94
C PHE A 588 11.82 -38.75 53.95
N ALA A 589 11.92 -40.02 54.32
CA ALA A 589 10.74 -40.90 54.40
C ALA A 589 10.03 -40.81 55.75
N ASN A 590 8.72 -40.54 55.75
CA ASN A 590 7.86 -40.48 56.95
C ASN A 590 8.34 -39.52 58.05
N VAL A 591 8.84 -38.35 57.67
CA VAL A 591 9.36 -37.33 58.60
C VAL A 591 8.86 -35.94 58.25
N SER A 592 8.86 -35.04 59.22
CA SER A 592 8.65 -33.60 58.99
C SER A 592 9.97 -32.86 59.00
N LYS A 593 10.16 -31.94 58.05
CA LYS A 593 11.37 -31.11 57.95
C LYS A 593 11.01 -29.66 57.68
N THR A 594 11.77 -28.74 58.25
CA THR A 594 11.64 -27.31 57.98
C THR A 594 12.32 -26.98 56.66
N ILE A 595 11.54 -26.48 55.71
CA ILE A 595 11.97 -26.15 54.36
C ILE A 595 11.86 -24.65 54.15
N ALA A 596 12.94 -24.02 53.74
CA ALA A 596 12.99 -22.61 53.35
C ALA A 596 12.70 -22.45 51.85
N PHE A 597 11.83 -21.51 51.51
CA PHE A 597 11.49 -21.09 50.17
C PHE A 597 12.00 -19.68 49.91
N SER A 598 12.59 -19.46 48.74
CA SER A 598 12.97 -18.12 48.25
C SER A 598 12.62 -18.00 46.76
N GLY A 599 12.39 -16.79 46.25
CA GLY A 599 12.01 -16.59 44.84
C GLY A 599 12.74 -15.42 44.19
N SER A 600 12.81 -15.43 42.85
CA SER A 600 13.42 -14.35 42.06
C SER A 600 12.69 -14.14 40.73
N TYR A 601 12.81 -12.93 40.17
CA TYR A 601 12.30 -12.60 38.84
C TYR A 601 13.38 -12.91 37.79
N VAL A 602 13.01 -13.62 36.73
CA VAL A 602 13.94 -14.02 35.67
C VAL A 602 13.75 -13.12 34.45
N SER A 603 12.50 -13.01 33.98
CA SER A 603 12.17 -12.17 32.82
C SER A 603 10.74 -11.65 32.91
N PRO A 604 10.51 -10.33 33.00
CA PRO A 604 11.51 -9.28 33.27
C PRO A 604 12.33 -9.54 34.55
N ALA A 605 13.61 -9.12 34.57
CA ALA A 605 14.54 -9.37 35.69
C ALA A 605 14.22 -8.56 36.97
N SER A 606 13.20 -7.71 36.91
CA SER A 606 12.71 -6.91 38.02
C SER A 606 11.20 -6.75 37.90
N ASN A 607 10.51 -6.63 39.03
CA ASN A 607 9.10 -6.31 39.07
C ASN A 607 8.87 -5.09 39.96
N ALA A 608 8.54 -3.95 39.34
CA ALA A 608 8.29 -2.70 40.05
C ALA A 608 7.05 -2.75 40.97
N PHE A 609 6.18 -3.74 40.77
CA PHE A 609 4.95 -3.94 41.54
C PHE A 609 5.13 -4.94 42.70
N ALA A 610 6.34 -5.51 42.82
CA ALA A 610 6.70 -6.47 43.86
C ALA A 610 5.70 -7.63 44.00
N SER A 611 5.17 -8.13 42.87
CA SER A 611 4.28 -9.29 42.82
C SER A 611 4.98 -10.54 43.34
N LYS A 612 4.30 -11.32 44.20
CA LYS A 612 4.96 -12.38 44.99
C LYS A 612 4.53 -13.78 44.57
N ILE A 613 5.50 -14.69 44.44
CA ILE A 613 5.24 -16.12 44.46
C ILE A 613 4.77 -16.48 45.87
N LYS A 614 3.65 -17.20 45.96
CA LYS A 614 3.13 -17.76 47.21
C LYS A 614 3.23 -19.28 47.19
N VAL A 615 3.76 -19.87 48.25
CA VAL A 615 3.80 -21.32 48.49
C VAL A 615 2.97 -21.64 49.72
N ASN A 616 1.90 -22.41 49.56
CA ASN A 616 0.89 -22.68 50.59
C ASN A 616 0.34 -21.39 51.23
N GLY A 617 0.19 -20.34 50.42
CA GLY A 617 -0.29 -19.01 50.85
C GLY A 617 0.77 -18.10 51.48
N GLN A 618 1.99 -18.60 51.76
CA GLN A 618 3.09 -17.81 52.33
C GLN A 618 3.98 -17.20 51.24
N ASP A 619 4.50 -16.01 51.48
CA ASP A 619 5.39 -15.30 50.54
C ASP A 619 6.73 -16.02 50.40
N ALA A 620 7.04 -16.47 49.18
CA ALA A 620 8.33 -17.06 48.86
C ALA A 620 9.34 -16.04 48.32
N MET A 621 8.92 -14.87 47.81
CA MET A 621 9.89 -13.89 47.28
C MET A 621 10.70 -13.21 48.39
N ALA A 622 10.08 -12.94 49.54
CA ALA A 622 10.77 -12.37 50.71
C ALA A 622 11.53 -13.42 51.55
N GLY A 623 11.39 -14.71 51.23
CA GLY A 623 11.85 -15.81 52.05
C GLY A 623 10.79 -16.28 53.06
N SER A 624 10.49 -17.57 53.10
CA SER A 624 9.64 -18.17 54.13
C SER A 624 10.11 -19.57 54.51
N SER A 625 9.91 -19.99 55.75
CA SER A 625 10.22 -21.36 56.21
C SER A 625 8.96 -22.06 56.66
N GLN A 626 8.76 -23.29 56.20
CA GLN A 626 7.56 -24.09 56.47
C GLN A 626 7.95 -25.48 56.95
N SER A 627 7.24 -26.01 57.96
CA SER A 627 7.37 -27.42 58.34
C SER A 627 6.53 -28.26 57.40
N LEU A 628 7.15 -29.13 56.61
CA LEU A 628 6.49 -29.98 55.64
C LEU A 628 6.61 -31.45 56.04
N ALA A 629 5.50 -32.18 55.97
CA ALA A 629 5.46 -33.62 56.17
C ALA A 629 5.75 -34.33 54.84
N PHE A 630 6.72 -35.25 54.87
CA PHE A 630 7.09 -36.10 53.74
C PHE A 630 6.59 -37.52 53.97
N ASP A 631 5.99 -38.11 52.93
CA ASP A 631 5.46 -39.47 52.97
C ASP A 631 6.56 -40.55 52.89
N SER A 632 6.17 -41.81 52.73
CA SER A 632 7.11 -42.94 52.64
C SER A 632 8.00 -42.90 51.39
N GLN A 633 7.61 -42.14 50.36
CA GLN A 633 8.38 -41.91 49.14
C GLN A 633 9.20 -40.62 49.22
N GLY A 634 9.18 -39.93 50.36
CA GLY A 634 9.84 -38.64 50.51
C GLY A 634 9.18 -37.54 49.70
N ALA A 635 7.87 -37.63 49.42
CA ALA A 635 7.11 -36.64 48.67
C ALA A 635 6.22 -35.78 49.58
N THR A 636 5.98 -34.54 49.15
CA THR A 636 5.03 -33.60 49.77
C THR A 636 4.36 -32.76 48.68
N GLN A 637 3.14 -32.27 48.92
CA GLN A 637 2.38 -31.46 47.97
C GLN A 637 2.40 -29.99 48.37
N LEU A 638 2.67 -29.12 47.40
CA LEU A 638 2.73 -27.67 47.56
C LEU A 638 1.64 -27.02 46.70
N THR A 639 1.02 -25.94 47.20
CA THR A 639 0.22 -25.05 46.37
C THR A 639 1.04 -23.81 46.00
N VAL A 640 1.37 -23.64 44.72
CA VAL A 640 2.15 -22.50 44.20
C VAL A 640 1.23 -21.55 43.45
N ASN A 641 1.35 -20.24 43.68
CA ASN A 641 0.62 -19.21 42.92
C ASN A 641 1.50 -17.98 42.70
N TYR A 642 1.46 -17.40 41.49
CA TYR A 642 2.10 -16.13 41.17
C TYR A 642 1.08 -15.23 40.46
N PRO A 643 0.73 -14.04 41.00
CA PRO A 643 -0.42 -13.25 40.55
C PRO A 643 -0.17 -12.39 39.31
N ASP A 644 1.02 -12.44 38.73
CA ASP A 644 1.48 -11.51 37.70
C ASP A 644 2.08 -12.29 36.52
N ALA A 645 2.43 -11.59 35.44
CA ALA A 645 3.03 -12.19 34.25
C ALA A 645 4.57 -12.13 34.29
N GLY A 646 5.20 -13.13 33.70
CA GLY A 646 6.65 -13.23 33.53
C GLY A 646 7.17 -14.62 33.89
N GLN A 647 8.47 -14.80 33.63
CA GLN A 647 9.22 -15.95 34.10
C GLN A 647 9.82 -15.67 35.48
N VAL A 648 9.59 -16.58 36.42
CA VAL A 648 10.07 -16.49 37.80
C VAL A 648 10.75 -17.79 38.21
N GLN A 649 11.56 -17.73 39.27
CA GLN A 649 12.22 -18.90 39.86
C GLN A 649 11.77 -19.10 41.30
N LEU A 650 11.49 -20.35 41.68
CA LEU A 650 11.29 -20.80 43.05
C LEU A 650 12.50 -21.64 43.49
N ASN A 651 13.09 -21.30 44.64
CA ASN A 651 14.21 -22.00 45.26
C ASN A 651 13.78 -22.60 46.59
N VAL A 652 14.33 -23.76 46.91
CA VAL A 652 14.05 -24.56 48.11
C VAL A 652 15.36 -24.92 48.79
N ARG A 653 15.43 -24.77 50.11
CA ARG A 653 16.60 -25.13 50.92
C ARG A 653 16.21 -25.76 52.25
N HIS A 654 16.95 -26.79 52.66
CA HIS A 654 16.93 -27.35 53.99
C HIS A 654 18.34 -27.40 54.55
N ASP A 655 18.53 -26.81 55.73
CA ASP A 655 19.75 -26.93 56.53
C ASP A 655 19.47 -27.90 57.68
N GLY A 656 20.15 -29.03 57.67
CA GLY A 656 20.00 -30.08 58.66
C GLY A 656 20.49 -29.66 60.04
N SER A 657 19.83 -30.19 61.06
CA SER A 657 20.17 -29.98 62.47
C SER A 657 20.25 -31.32 63.22
N GLY A 658 20.81 -31.32 64.43
CA GLY A 658 21.00 -32.53 65.24
C GLY A 658 21.82 -33.60 64.50
N GLU A 659 21.29 -34.81 64.41
CA GLU A 659 21.90 -35.96 63.68
C GLU A 659 22.15 -35.69 62.18
N THR A 660 21.49 -34.67 61.61
CA THR A 660 21.68 -34.24 60.22
C THR A 660 22.47 -32.94 60.10
N ALA A 661 23.13 -32.48 61.16
CA ALA A 661 23.94 -31.26 61.13
C ALA A 661 25.01 -31.35 60.02
N GLY A 662 25.04 -30.34 59.14
CA GLY A 662 25.91 -30.31 57.97
C GLY A 662 25.29 -30.85 56.68
N LEU A 663 24.12 -31.51 56.73
CA LEU A 663 23.35 -31.83 55.53
C LEU A 663 22.70 -30.56 54.98
N VAL A 664 23.00 -30.23 53.72
CA VAL A 664 22.33 -29.15 52.99
C VAL A 664 21.64 -29.77 51.78
N MET A 665 20.32 -29.67 51.73
CA MET A 665 19.53 -30.07 50.57
C MET A 665 18.94 -28.84 49.91
N THR A 666 19.01 -28.79 48.59
CA THR A 666 18.56 -27.65 47.78
C THR A 666 17.80 -28.17 46.57
N GLY A 667 16.95 -27.31 46.01
CA GLY A 667 16.22 -27.57 44.77
C GLY A 667 15.70 -26.26 44.20
N ALA A 668 15.51 -26.19 42.89
CA ALA A 668 15.04 -24.97 42.25
C ALA A 668 14.33 -25.29 40.93
N ASP A 669 13.37 -24.45 40.59
CA ASP A 669 12.64 -24.57 39.33
C ASP A 669 12.18 -23.20 38.79
N GLN A 670 12.00 -23.11 37.48
CA GLN A 670 11.54 -21.90 36.78
C GLN A 670 10.24 -22.16 36.05
N PHE A 671 9.32 -21.21 36.11
CA PHE A 671 8.03 -21.30 35.41
C PHE A 671 7.58 -19.94 34.89
N VAL A 672 6.75 -19.96 33.87
CA VAL A 672 6.13 -18.81 33.24
C VAL A 672 4.69 -18.69 33.69
N ALA A 673 4.32 -17.51 34.18
CA ALA A 673 2.93 -17.10 34.31
C ALA A 673 2.57 -16.12 33.18
N ARG A 674 1.46 -16.36 32.49
CA ARG A 674 1.00 -15.52 31.37
C ARG A 674 -0.38 -14.91 31.65
N PRO A 675 -0.71 -13.74 31.08
CA PRO A 675 -2.07 -13.21 31.15
C PRO A 675 -3.07 -14.20 30.55
N VAL A 676 -4.31 -14.21 31.05
CA VAL A 676 -5.40 -14.96 30.42
C VAL A 676 -5.84 -14.29 29.10
N GLY A 677 -5.62 -12.99 28.97
CA GLY A 677 -5.85 -12.21 27.76
C GLY A 677 -5.60 -10.72 28.00
N LEU A 678 -6.05 -9.89 27.06
CA LEU A 678 -5.96 -8.43 27.16
C LEU A 678 -7.34 -7.80 27.41
N CYS A 679 -7.37 -6.73 28.20
CA CYS A 679 -8.51 -5.84 28.35
C CYS A 679 -8.27 -4.56 27.54
N ILE A 680 -9.24 -4.18 26.68
CA ILE A 680 -9.22 -2.94 25.90
C ILE A 680 -10.25 -1.97 26.48
N ILE A 681 -9.78 -0.82 26.97
CA ILE A 681 -10.58 0.22 27.62
C ILE A 681 -10.67 1.43 26.68
N PRO A 682 -11.77 1.58 25.91
CA PRO A 682 -11.94 2.72 25.01
C PRO A 682 -12.29 4.01 25.76
N GLN A 683 -12.03 5.17 25.13
CA GLN A 683 -12.38 6.49 25.69
C GLN A 683 -13.90 6.71 25.82
N THR A 684 -14.68 6.07 24.95
CA THR A 684 -16.14 6.08 25.00
C THR A 684 -16.67 4.69 24.64
N THR A 685 -17.86 4.39 25.11
CA THR A 685 -18.55 3.14 24.84
C THR A 685 -19.94 3.44 24.31
N CYS A 686 -20.42 2.60 23.41
CA CYS A 686 -21.80 2.61 22.96
C CYS A 686 -22.34 1.18 22.92
N ALA A 687 -23.11 0.80 23.93
CA ALA A 687 -23.68 -0.54 24.02
C ALA A 687 -24.69 -0.83 22.88
N ALA A 688 -25.39 0.20 22.37
CA ALA A 688 -26.37 0.05 21.29
C ALA A 688 -25.73 -0.46 19.98
N GLY A 689 -24.49 -0.05 19.69
CA GLY A 689 -23.77 -0.56 18.53
C GLY A 689 -24.30 -0.08 17.17
N ASP A 690 -25.15 0.96 17.11
CA ASP A 690 -25.87 1.35 15.90
C ASP A 690 -25.83 2.87 15.62
N ALA A 691 -26.62 3.34 14.64
CA ALA A 691 -26.66 4.74 14.25
C ALA A 691 -27.17 5.68 15.36
N SER A 692 -27.77 5.17 16.44
CA SER A 692 -28.20 5.98 17.61
C SER A 692 -27.04 6.33 18.55
N CYS A 693 -25.88 5.67 18.42
CA CYS A 693 -24.69 5.96 19.21
C CYS A 693 -24.33 7.46 19.17
N PRO A 694 -23.90 8.06 20.29
CA PRO A 694 -23.40 9.44 20.29
C PRO A 694 -22.27 9.64 19.28
N LEU A 695 -22.21 10.83 18.68
CA LEU A 695 -21.06 11.26 17.88
C LEU A 695 -19.80 11.12 18.73
N PHE A 696 -18.82 10.38 18.24
CA PHE A 696 -17.52 10.26 18.90
C PHE A 696 -16.45 11.09 18.21
N LYS A 697 -16.16 10.79 16.93
CA LYS A 697 -15.04 11.36 16.19
C LYS A 697 -15.33 11.46 14.70
N LYS A 698 -14.65 12.35 14.00
CA LYS A 698 -14.61 12.31 12.54
C LYS A 698 -13.68 11.20 12.05
N THR A 699 -13.95 10.68 10.87
CA THR A 699 -13.08 9.70 10.22
C THR A 699 -11.68 10.28 9.98
N GLY A 700 -10.66 9.56 10.44
CA GLY A 700 -9.25 9.98 10.47
C GLY A 700 -8.84 10.76 11.71
N GLU A 701 -9.78 11.30 12.48
CA GLU A 701 -9.47 12.02 13.72
C GLU A 701 -8.86 11.07 14.77
N GLY A 702 -7.77 11.52 15.40
CA GLY A 702 -7.09 10.77 16.46
C GLY A 702 -7.89 10.70 17.76
N PHE A 703 -7.86 9.55 18.41
CA PHE A 703 -8.36 9.31 19.75
C PHE A 703 -7.44 8.33 20.49
N SER A 704 -7.59 8.23 21.81
CA SER A 704 -6.79 7.32 22.64
C SER A 704 -7.64 6.23 23.28
N PHE A 705 -7.05 5.08 23.55
CA PHE A 705 -7.62 4.03 24.40
C PHE A 705 -6.52 3.35 25.20
N SER A 706 -6.88 2.61 26.24
CA SER A 706 -5.89 1.89 27.07
C SER A 706 -6.00 0.38 26.88
N ILE A 707 -4.88 -0.33 26.97
CA ILE A 707 -4.83 -1.79 26.96
C ILE A 707 -4.05 -2.28 28.20
N GLY A 708 -4.54 -3.31 28.86
CA GLY A 708 -3.86 -3.98 29.99
C GLY A 708 -3.93 -5.51 29.88
N GLY A 709 -2.97 -6.22 30.47
CA GLY A 709 -3.03 -7.68 30.60
C GLY A 709 -3.85 -8.10 31.81
N ALA A 710 -4.77 -9.07 31.64
CA ALA A 710 -5.62 -9.58 32.71
C ALA A 710 -5.09 -10.90 33.28
N ALA A 711 -5.16 -11.08 34.60
CA ALA A 711 -4.89 -12.32 35.29
C ALA A 711 -6.14 -13.21 35.36
N TRP A 712 -5.93 -14.50 35.60
CA TRP A 712 -7.01 -15.45 35.80
C TRP A 712 -7.77 -15.16 37.11
N GLN A 713 -9.09 -15.31 37.06
CA GLN A 713 -9.97 -15.22 38.22
C GLN A 713 -10.90 -16.42 38.31
N VAL A 714 -11.48 -16.81 37.17
CA VAL A 714 -12.33 -18.00 37.01
C VAL A 714 -12.07 -18.62 35.63
N ASP A 715 -12.33 -19.92 35.50
CA ASP A 715 -12.21 -20.61 34.22
C ASP A 715 -13.28 -20.14 33.22
N ASN A 716 -12.88 -19.99 31.96
CA ASN A 716 -13.74 -19.57 30.82
C ASN A 716 -14.37 -18.18 30.98
N ASP A 717 -13.69 -17.25 31.65
CA ASP A 717 -14.09 -15.85 31.71
C ASP A 717 -14.09 -15.19 30.32
N THR A 718 -15.17 -14.46 30.02
CA THR A 718 -15.36 -13.76 28.73
C THR A 718 -15.30 -12.25 28.86
N ASP A 719 -15.28 -11.70 30.08
CA ASP A 719 -15.17 -10.27 30.36
C ASP A 719 -13.91 -9.97 31.19
N LEU A 720 -12.77 -9.95 30.49
CA LEU A 720 -11.46 -9.72 31.11
C LEU A 720 -11.25 -8.28 31.59
N CYS A 721 -12.23 -7.40 31.39
CA CYS A 721 -12.17 -6.00 31.81
C CYS A 721 -12.89 -5.74 33.14
N SER A 722 -13.52 -6.76 33.75
CA SER A 722 -14.34 -6.61 34.95
C SER A 722 -13.95 -7.63 36.03
N GLY A 723 -13.32 -7.15 37.11
CA GLY A 723 -13.01 -7.99 38.28
C GLY A 723 -11.66 -8.71 38.22
N ASN A 724 -11.07 -8.93 37.04
CA ASN A 724 -9.75 -9.56 36.91
C ASN A 724 -8.64 -8.66 37.47
N LEU A 725 -7.64 -9.28 38.11
CA LEU A 725 -6.43 -8.57 38.53
C LEU A 725 -5.59 -8.19 37.30
N ALA A 726 -4.88 -7.06 37.38
CA ALA A 726 -3.91 -6.68 36.38
C ALA A 726 -2.67 -7.59 36.45
N THR A 727 -1.97 -7.72 35.32
CA THR A 727 -0.63 -8.34 35.23
C THR A 727 0.42 -7.27 34.96
N PRO A 728 0.82 -6.51 36.00
CA PRO A 728 1.55 -5.28 35.78
C PRO A 728 3.02 -5.47 35.34
N ASN A 729 3.54 -6.69 35.38
CA ASN A 729 4.87 -7.05 34.86
C ASN A 729 4.83 -7.66 33.44
N PHE A 730 3.65 -7.67 32.80
CA PHE A 730 3.47 -8.12 31.43
C PHE A 730 4.12 -7.17 30.42
N ALA A 731 5.03 -7.69 29.59
CA ALA A 731 5.59 -6.98 28.45
C ALA A 731 5.53 -7.87 27.20
N LEU A 732 5.13 -7.29 26.08
CA LEU A 732 5.06 -7.99 24.78
C LEU A 732 5.11 -6.98 23.63
N ALA A 733 6.02 -7.19 22.68
CA ALA A 733 6.16 -6.35 21.50
C ALA A 733 5.23 -6.80 20.35
N ASN A 734 5.05 -5.91 19.37
CA ASN A 734 4.39 -6.20 18.09
C ASN A 734 2.94 -6.72 18.20
N ILE A 735 2.16 -6.19 19.14
CA ILE A 735 0.73 -6.50 19.23
C ILE A 735 0.02 -5.74 18.10
N ALA A 736 -0.55 -6.47 17.15
CA ALA A 736 -1.27 -5.89 16.03
C ALA A 736 -2.59 -5.26 16.48
N LEU A 737 -2.92 -4.10 15.94
CA LEU A 737 -4.14 -3.38 16.23
C LEU A 737 -5.05 -3.41 15.01
N GLY A 738 -6.35 -3.46 15.27
CA GLY A 738 -7.35 -3.46 14.21
C GLY A 738 -8.67 -2.89 14.69
N SER A 739 -9.67 -3.01 13.82
CA SER A 739 -11.06 -2.72 14.16
C SER A 739 -11.97 -3.83 13.66
N GLN A 740 -13.18 -3.90 14.21
CA GLN A 740 -14.26 -4.76 13.74
C GLN A 740 -15.53 -3.93 13.58
N LEU A 741 -16.15 -3.97 12.41
CA LEU A 741 -17.38 -3.24 12.11
C LEU A 741 -18.54 -3.82 12.92
N VAL A 742 -19.30 -2.93 13.57
CA VAL A 742 -20.53 -3.28 14.29
C VAL A 742 -21.75 -2.78 13.53
N ALA A 743 -21.70 -1.55 13.00
CA ALA A 743 -22.74 -1.00 12.14
C ALA A 743 -22.19 0.10 11.23
N PRO A 744 -22.74 0.28 10.01
CA PRO A 744 -23.81 -0.53 9.41
C PRO A 744 -23.33 -1.92 8.98
N ILE A 745 -24.21 -2.94 9.06
CA ILE A 745 -23.97 -4.28 8.49
C ILE A 745 -25.07 -4.56 7.44
N PRO A 746 -24.73 -4.97 6.21
CA PRO A 746 -23.37 -5.09 5.68
C PRO A 746 -22.65 -3.73 5.63
N GLY A 747 -21.33 -3.73 5.49
CA GLY A 747 -20.54 -2.50 5.40
C GLY A 747 -19.04 -2.78 5.24
N THR A 748 -18.26 -1.71 5.22
CA THR A 748 -16.80 -1.74 5.03
C THR A 748 -16.09 -1.67 6.38
N GLN A 749 -15.10 -2.55 6.57
CA GLN A 749 -14.23 -2.53 7.74
C GLN A 749 -13.37 -1.27 7.73
N ALA A 750 -13.25 -0.57 8.87
CA ALA A 750 -12.33 0.55 8.95
C ALA A 750 -10.88 0.08 8.99
N SER A 751 -10.01 0.77 8.26
CA SER A 751 -8.58 0.71 8.49
C SER A 751 -8.23 1.58 9.70
N VAL A 752 -7.29 1.08 10.50
CA VAL A 752 -6.76 1.78 11.67
C VAL A 752 -5.49 2.58 11.30
N GLY A 753 -5.28 3.72 11.94
CA GLY A 753 -4.09 4.55 11.72
C GLY A 753 -2.82 3.98 12.35
N THR A 754 -2.92 3.37 13.53
CA THR A 754 -1.82 2.68 14.21
C THR A 754 -2.01 1.17 14.04
N LEU A 755 -1.06 0.53 13.37
CA LEU A 755 -1.14 -0.90 13.00
C LEU A 755 -0.68 -1.84 14.11
N SER A 756 0.20 -1.39 15.00
CA SER A 756 0.71 -2.20 16.09
C SER A 756 1.26 -1.33 17.22
N TYR A 757 1.39 -1.90 18.41
CA TYR A 757 2.08 -1.27 19.53
C TYR A 757 2.91 -2.29 20.33
N ASN A 758 3.85 -1.78 21.13
CA ASN A 758 4.59 -2.56 22.11
C ASN A 758 3.98 -2.34 23.48
N HIS A 759 3.57 -3.42 24.13
CA HIS A 759 3.14 -3.39 25.52
C HIS A 759 4.39 -3.38 26.40
N VAL A 760 4.59 -2.28 27.11
CA VAL A 760 5.75 -2.08 27.98
C VAL A 760 5.28 -1.97 29.42
N ASN A 761 6.13 -2.38 30.37
CA ASN A 761 5.85 -2.25 31.80
C ASN A 761 5.75 -0.76 32.17
N THR A 762 4.53 -0.25 32.32
CA THR A 762 4.26 1.11 32.82
C THR A 762 3.85 1.06 34.29
N ALA A 763 4.09 2.14 35.04
CA ALA A 763 3.57 2.27 36.41
C ALA A 763 2.02 2.27 36.43
N SER A 764 1.40 1.90 37.55
CA SER A 764 -0.06 1.92 37.77
C SER A 764 -0.87 0.93 36.91
N ASN A 765 -0.88 -0.36 37.29
CA ASN A 765 -1.64 -1.45 36.67
C ASN A 765 -1.27 -1.79 35.20
N ASN A 766 -0.16 -1.23 34.69
CA ASN A 766 0.37 -1.50 33.35
C ASN A 766 -0.63 -1.23 32.21
N LEU A 767 -1.43 -0.17 32.37
CA LEU A 767 -2.32 0.31 31.34
C LEU A 767 -1.53 1.13 30.32
N ASN A 768 -1.43 0.60 29.11
CA ASN A 768 -0.72 1.23 27.99
C ASN A 768 -1.70 2.07 27.17
N VAL A 769 -1.47 3.38 27.11
CA VAL A 769 -2.28 4.31 26.30
C VAL A 769 -1.82 4.25 24.84
N VAL A 770 -2.75 3.99 23.94
CA VAL A 770 -2.53 3.86 22.50
C VAL A 770 -3.33 4.91 21.76
N ASN A 771 -2.66 5.64 20.85
CA ASN A 771 -3.32 6.56 19.93
C ASN A 771 -3.78 5.81 18.68
N GLN A 772 -4.98 6.14 18.20
CA GLN A 772 -5.63 5.45 17.09
C GLN A 772 -6.51 6.39 16.29
N SER A 773 -6.76 6.04 15.03
CA SER A 773 -7.78 6.63 14.19
C SER A 773 -8.44 5.55 13.35
N VAL A 774 -9.64 5.80 12.86
CA VAL A 774 -10.35 4.93 11.91
C VAL A 774 -10.79 5.75 10.71
N ASN A 775 -10.71 5.20 9.51
CA ASN A 775 -10.91 5.94 8.26
C ASN A 775 -12.30 5.80 7.64
N GLU A 776 -13.27 5.20 8.35
CA GLU A 776 -14.60 4.88 7.82
C GLU A 776 -15.72 5.24 8.82
N VAL A 777 -16.87 5.64 8.29
CA VAL A 777 -18.08 5.97 9.06
C VAL A 777 -18.64 4.70 9.70
N GLY A 778 -19.25 4.83 10.86
CA GLY A 778 -19.92 3.70 11.51
C GLY A 778 -19.61 3.60 13.00
N VAL A 779 -19.88 2.41 13.52
CA VAL A 779 -19.61 2.01 14.90
C VAL A 779 -18.71 0.79 14.83
N PHE A 780 -17.61 0.80 15.58
CA PHE A 780 -16.57 -0.22 15.52
C PHE A 780 -16.23 -0.75 16.90
N ARG A 781 -15.68 -1.96 16.97
CA ARG A 781 -14.86 -2.42 18.11
C ARG A 781 -13.40 -2.25 17.75
N LEU A 782 -12.56 -1.98 18.73
CA LEU A 782 -11.10 -1.98 18.58
C LEU A 782 -10.58 -3.37 18.91
N THR A 783 -9.60 -3.85 18.16
CA THR A 783 -9.01 -5.18 18.37
C THR A 783 -7.51 -5.09 18.63
N ALA A 784 -7.01 -6.03 19.44
CA ALA A 784 -5.59 -6.22 19.71
C ALA A 784 -5.24 -7.71 19.56
N THR A 785 -4.30 -8.03 18.68
CA THR A 785 -3.90 -9.40 18.33
C THR A 785 -2.42 -9.60 18.65
N PRO A 786 -2.11 -10.28 19.78
CA PRO A 786 -0.74 -10.64 20.12
C PRO A 786 -0.10 -11.58 19.07
N PRO A 787 1.23 -11.52 18.86
CA PRO A 787 1.92 -12.41 17.94
C PRO A 787 1.86 -13.88 18.42
N SER A 788 1.71 -14.81 17.47
CA SER A 788 1.65 -16.24 17.77
C SER A 788 2.98 -16.73 18.36
N GLY A 789 2.92 -17.44 19.49
CA GLY A 789 4.09 -17.90 20.24
C GLY A 789 4.95 -16.77 20.83
N GLY A 790 4.51 -15.51 20.75
CA GLY A 790 5.33 -14.34 21.07
C GLY A 790 5.64 -14.16 22.56
N TYR A 791 4.95 -14.88 23.45
CA TYR A 791 5.15 -14.78 24.90
C TYR A 791 5.69 -16.09 25.48
N PHE A 792 7.01 -16.24 25.54
CA PHE A 792 7.69 -17.46 25.99
C PHE A 792 7.21 -18.73 25.27
N GLY A 793 6.92 -18.64 23.96
CA GLY A 793 6.38 -19.75 23.16
C GLY A 793 4.84 -19.89 23.23
N TYR A 794 4.17 -19.12 24.08
CA TYR A 794 2.71 -19.08 24.18
C TYR A 794 2.10 -17.96 23.33
N THR A 795 0.89 -18.21 22.86
CA THR A 795 0.04 -17.19 22.21
C THR A 795 -0.93 -16.63 23.25
N ILE A 796 -0.91 -15.31 23.45
CA ILE A 796 -1.93 -14.61 24.23
C ILE A 796 -3.17 -14.40 23.34
N PRO A 797 -4.40 -14.72 23.79
CA PRO A 797 -5.60 -14.57 22.98
C PRO A 797 -5.82 -13.13 22.48
N ALA A 798 -6.41 -13.01 21.28
CA ALA A 798 -6.82 -11.71 20.74
C ALA A 798 -7.98 -11.12 21.57
N ALA A 799 -7.99 -9.80 21.69
CA ALA A 799 -9.00 -9.06 22.44
C ALA A 799 -9.80 -8.11 21.55
N SER A 800 -11.04 -7.85 21.93
CA SER A 800 -11.94 -6.88 21.30
C SER A 800 -12.58 -6.01 22.37
N SER A 801 -12.68 -4.70 22.12
CA SER A 801 -13.42 -3.79 22.98
C SER A 801 -14.94 -3.97 22.85
N VAL A 802 -15.69 -3.35 23.75
CA VAL A 802 -17.09 -2.95 23.48
C VAL A 802 -17.14 -1.94 22.32
N PRO A 803 -18.28 -1.74 21.65
CA PRO A 803 -18.35 -0.80 20.53
C PRO A 803 -18.01 0.63 20.98
N VAL A 804 -17.20 1.32 20.18
CA VAL A 804 -16.86 2.73 20.33
C VAL A 804 -17.91 3.60 19.62
N GLY A 805 -18.15 4.83 20.07
CA GLY A 805 -19.23 5.69 19.55
C GLY A 805 -19.17 5.97 18.03
N ARG A 806 -20.16 6.70 17.51
CA ARG A 806 -20.37 6.86 16.05
C ARG A 806 -19.29 7.73 15.42
N PHE A 807 -18.68 7.24 14.35
CA PHE A 807 -17.81 8.00 13.46
C PHE A 807 -18.58 8.62 12.32
N VAL A 808 -18.27 9.87 11.99
CA VAL A 808 -18.90 10.65 10.90
C VAL A 808 -17.87 11.08 9.86
N PRO A 809 -18.27 11.55 8.67
CA PRO A 809 -17.34 12.03 7.66
C PRO A 809 -16.40 13.12 8.21
N TRP A 810 -15.24 13.27 7.58
CA TRP A 810 -14.36 14.41 7.83
C TRP A 810 -14.92 15.68 7.22
N ASP A 811 -15.39 15.58 5.98
CA ASP A 811 -15.97 16.68 5.21
C ASP A 811 -16.94 16.18 4.12
N PHE A 812 -17.59 17.14 3.47
CA PHE A 812 -18.26 16.92 2.18
C PHE A 812 -17.52 17.63 1.06
N ASN A 813 -17.50 17.03 -0.13
CA ASN A 813 -16.86 17.59 -1.32
C ASN A 813 -17.82 17.61 -2.51
N LEU A 814 -17.98 18.78 -3.10
CA LEU A 814 -18.65 18.92 -4.39
C LEU A 814 -17.68 18.54 -5.51
N VAL A 815 -17.92 17.40 -6.16
CA VAL A 815 -17.12 16.88 -7.28
C VAL A 815 -17.48 17.61 -8.57
N SER A 816 -18.79 17.69 -8.85
CA SER A 816 -19.33 18.39 -10.01
C SER A 816 -20.64 19.06 -9.64
N GLY A 817 -20.85 20.28 -10.10
CA GLY A 817 -22.08 21.02 -9.84
C GLY A 817 -22.38 22.01 -10.95
N THR A 818 -23.40 21.71 -11.74
CA THR A 818 -23.80 22.51 -12.91
C THR A 818 -25.28 22.87 -12.82
N VAL A 819 -25.58 24.12 -13.12
CA VAL A 819 -26.93 24.63 -13.31
C VAL A 819 -27.06 25.07 -14.76
N THR A 820 -28.12 24.60 -15.43
CA THR A 820 -28.38 24.86 -16.86
C THR A 820 -29.67 25.66 -16.99
N PRO A 821 -29.60 26.97 -17.30
CA PRO A 821 -30.80 27.76 -17.55
C PRO A 821 -31.63 27.15 -18.68
N ALA A 822 -32.95 27.35 -18.62
CA ALA A 822 -33.87 26.73 -19.55
C ALA A 822 -33.74 27.26 -21.00
N CYS A 823 -33.26 28.50 -21.16
CA CYS A 823 -33.18 29.20 -22.44
C CYS A 823 -31.80 29.82 -22.67
N GLY A 824 -30.77 28.98 -22.73
CA GLY A 824 -29.39 29.45 -22.89
C GLY A 824 -28.87 30.14 -21.62
N VAL A 825 -28.88 31.47 -21.59
CA VAL A 825 -28.29 32.24 -20.46
C VAL A 825 -29.31 32.61 -19.38
N PHE A 826 -30.60 32.34 -19.63
CA PHE A 826 -31.70 32.77 -18.75
C PHE A 826 -32.73 31.66 -18.54
N SER A 827 -33.54 31.83 -17.50
CA SER A 827 -34.82 31.13 -17.32
C SER A 827 -35.89 32.15 -16.96
N TYR A 828 -37.14 31.90 -17.34
CA TYR A 828 -38.24 32.62 -16.72
C TYR A 828 -38.42 32.14 -15.27
N MET A 829 -38.89 33.01 -14.39
CA MET A 829 -39.26 32.61 -13.04
C MET A 829 -40.42 31.61 -13.10
N ASN A 830 -40.41 30.59 -12.24
CA ASN A 830 -41.21 29.34 -12.32
C ASN A 830 -40.87 28.39 -13.46
N GLN A 831 -40.02 28.75 -14.43
CA GLN A 831 -39.59 27.82 -15.45
C GLN A 831 -38.59 26.81 -14.85
N PRO A 832 -38.80 25.50 -15.04
CA PRO A 832 -37.81 24.50 -14.62
C PRO A 832 -36.48 24.68 -15.35
N PHE A 833 -35.37 24.69 -14.61
CA PHE A 833 -34.01 24.69 -15.11
C PHE A 833 -33.24 23.47 -14.61
N GLY A 834 -32.23 23.03 -15.35
CA GLY A 834 -31.48 21.82 -15.04
C GLY A 834 -30.52 22.02 -13.85
N VAL A 835 -30.47 21.04 -12.95
CA VAL A 835 -29.51 20.98 -11.84
C VAL A 835 -28.87 19.59 -11.84
N LYS A 836 -27.54 19.56 -11.90
CA LYS A 836 -26.76 18.32 -11.83
C LYS A 836 -25.64 18.47 -10.82
N LEU A 837 -25.68 17.67 -9.75
CA LEU A 837 -24.76 17.70 -8.62
C LEU A 837 -24.22 16.30 -8.33
N GLN A 838 -22.94 16.22 -7.97
CA GLN A 838 -22.34 15.05 -7.34
C GLN A 838 -21.56 15.51 -6.11
N VAL A 839 -21.98 15.04 -4.93
CA VAL A 839 -21.38 15.35 -3.64
C VAL A 839 -20.87 14.07 -2.99
N GLN A 840 -19.70 14.13 -2.37
CA GLN A 840 -19.08 13.00 -1.67
C GLN A 840 -18.88 13.33 -0.19
N ALA A 841 -19.22 12.40 0.69
CA ALA A 841 -18.80 12.37 2.09
C ALA A 841 -17.44 11.67 2.16
N ARG A 842 -16.44 12.32 2.76
CA ARG A 842 -15.06 11.83 2.72
C ARG A 842 -14.45 11.67 4.11
N ASN A 843 -13.45 10.80 4.21
CA ASN A 843 -12.55 10.74 5.35
C ASN A 843 -11.43 11.79 5.25
N GLN A 844 -10.61 11.90 6.29
CA GLN A 844 -9.52 12.88 6.36
C GLN A 844 -8.53 12.79 5.18
N GLN A 845 -8.31 11.59 4.63
CA GLN A 845 -7.43 11.35 3.48
C GLN A 845 -8.12 11.60 2.12
N GLY A 846 -9.35 12.11 2.13
CA GLY A 846 -10.13 12.38 0.92
C GLY A 846 -10.63 11.12 0.21
N GLY A 847 -10.67 9.96 0.89
CA GLY A 847 -11.37 8.76 0.43
C GLY A 847 -12.87 8.84 0.76
N ILE A 848 -13.73 8.24 -0.06
CA ILE A 848 -15.19 8.24 0.15
C ILE A 848 -15.53 7.26 1.28
N THR A 849 -16.29 7.72 2.27
CA THR A 849 -16.76 6.88 3.38
C THR A 849 -17.91 5.99 2.93
N GLN A 850 -17.64 4.72 2.63
CA GLN A 850 -18.59 3.76 2.07
C GLN A 850 -19.75 3.43 3.01
N ASN A 851 -19.54 3.58 4.31
CA ASN A 851 -20.58 3.32 5.32
C ASN A 851 -21.50 4.52 5.54
N TYR A 852 -21.25 5.66 4.89
CA TYR A 852 -22.14 6.81 4.94
C TYR A 852 -23.37 6.59 4.03
N ARG A 853 -24.37 5.91 4.59
CA ARG A 853 -25.65 5.57 3.95
C ARG A 853 -26.73 5.33 5.00
N ASP A 854 -27.98 5.20 4.56
CA ASP A 854 -29.12 4.87 5.42
C ASP A 854 -29.16 5.76 6.69
N ALA A 855 -29.32 5.17 7.88
CA ALA A 855 -29.38 5.89 9.15
C ALA A 855 -28.07 6.59 9.55
N PHE A 856 -26.93 6.24 8.92
CA PHE A 856 -25.64 6.91 9.14
C PHE A 856 -25.47 8.14 8.23
N ALA A 857 -26.21 8.23 7.11
CA ALA A 857 -26.15 9.36 6.20
C ALA A 857 -27.16 10.44 6.56
N ARG A 858 -26.86 11.21 7.61
CA ARG A 858 -27.75 12.26 8.12
C ARG A 858 -27.70 13.56 7.32
N GLY A 859 -26.71 13.74 6.45
CA GLY A 859 -26.44 15.00 5.77
C GLY A 859 -27.51 15.40 4.76
N THR A 860 -27.85 16.69 4.71
CA THR A 860 -28.85 17.25 3.80
C THR A 860 -28.21 18.23 2.81
N ILE A 861 -28.65 18.16 1.56
CA ILE A 861 -28.20 19.00 0.46
C ILE A 861 -29.30 20.02 0.11
N SER A 862 -28.95 21.30 0.02
CA SER A 862 -29.85 22.36 -0.41
C SER A 862 -29.16 23.35 -1.35
N LEU A 863 -29.96 24.01 -2.21
CA LEU A 863 -29.49 25.11 -3.03
C LEU A 863 -29.69 26.43 -2.29
N VAL A 864 -28.77 27.37 -2.54
CA VAL A 864 -28.90 28.75 -2.10
C VAL A 864 -28.89 29.71 -3.27
N ALA A 865 -29.56 30.87 -3.15
CA ALA A 865 -29.66 31.87 -4.22
C ALA A 865 -29.31 33.28 -3.74
N ALA A 866 -28.48 33.98 -4.54
CA ALA A 866 -28.14 35.38 -4.35
C ALA A 866 -28.14 36.11 -5.70
N ASN A 867 -28.67 37.33 -5.77
CA ASN A 867 -28.58 38.15 -6.98
C ASN A 867 -27.56 39.27 -6.75
N ASN A 868 -26.60 39.43 -7.66
CA ASN A 868 -25.59 40.50 -7.62
C ASN A 868 -24.84 40.64 -6.27
N LYS A 869 -24.83 39.59 -5.43
CA LYS A 869 -24.27 39.62 -4.08
C LYS A 869 -24.78 40.82 -3.26
N ASP A 870 -26.08 41.11 -3.34
CA ASP A 870 -26.69 42.25 -2.66
C ASP A 870 -26.92 42.04 -1.15
N GLY A 871 -26.65 40.83 -0.64
CA GLY A 871 -26.87 40.46 0.77
C GLY A 871 -28.30 40.02 1.09
N VAL A 872 -29.16 39.84 0.08
CA VAL A 872 -30.53 39.35 0.26
C VAL A 872 -30.61 37.88 -0.14
N ASP A 873 -30.83 37.03 0.86
CA ASP A 873 -31.01 35.59 0.65
C ASP A 873 -32.35 35.28 -0.01
N ARG A 874 -32.30 34.66 -1.20
CA ARG A 874 -33.45 34.27 -2.02
C ARG A 874 -33.64 32.77 -2.11
N SER A 875 -32.96 32.00 -1.26
CA SER A 875 -32.96 30.54 -1.28
C SER A 875 -34.36 29.95 -1.05
N ASN A 876 -35.24 30.66 -0.35
CA ASN A 876 -36.63 30.29 -0.14
C ASN A 876 -37.49 30.26 -1.42
N ARG A 877 -36.98 30.81 -2.53
CA ARG A 877 -37.63 30.76 -3.85
C ARG A 877 -37.20 29.55 -4.66
N LEU A 878 -36.33 28.68 -4.14
CA LEU A 878 -35.93 27.43 -4.78
C LEU A 878 -36.74 26.26 -4.21
N ASP A 879 -36.98 25.24 -5.03
CA ASP A 879 -37.61 24.02 -4.55
C ASP A 879 -36.62 23.21 -3.68
N PRO A 880 -37.08 22.52 -2.62
CA PRO A 880 -36.23 21.66 -1.80
C PRO A 880 -35.68 20.49 -2.64
N LEU A 881 -34.44 20.09 -2.35
CA LEU A 881 -33.83 18.92 -2.97
C LEU A 881 -34.03 17.68 -2.11
N THR A 882 -34.44 16.58 -2.72
CA THR A 882 -34.39 15.27 -2.05
C THR A 882 -32.96 14.77 -2.02
N THR A 883 -32.43 14.52 -0.82
CA THR A 883 -31.07 14.00 -0.64
C THR A 883 -31.11 12.48 -0.46
N SER A 884 -30.35 11.75 -1.27
CA SER A 884 -30.11 10.32 -1.05
C SER A 884 -28.61 10.05 -1.14
N TRP A 885 -28.04 9.54 -0.06
CA TRP A 885 -26.64 9.13 0.01
C TRP A 885 -26.54 7.63 -0.21
N GLN A 886 -25.71 7.24 -1.17
CA GLN A 886 -25.38 5.86 -1.47
C GLN A 886 -23.87 5.69 -1.34
N ALA A 887 -23.45 4.99 -0.28
CA ALA A 887 -22.06 4.73 0.04
C ALA A 887 -21.16 6.00 -0.01
N GLY A 888 -21.61 7.05 0.66
CA GLY A 888 -20.89 8.33 0.72
C GLY A 888 -21.03 9.19 -0.53
N VAL A 889 -21.87 8.84 -1.52
CA VAL A 889 -22.11 9.67 -2.71
C VAL A 889 -23.58 10.07 -2.81
N ALA A 890 -23.84 11.36 -3.03
CA ALA A 890 -25.14 11.88 -3.40
C ALA A 890 -25.09 12.44 -4.82
N ASN A 891 -25.87 11.84 -5.73
CA ASN A 891 -26.05 12.32 -7.09
C ASN A 891 -27.45 12.92 -7.23
N ILE A 892 -27.52 14.13 -7.74
CA ILE A 892 -28.78 14.83 -8.02
C ILE A 892 -28.75 15.19 -9.50
N ASP A 893 -29.68 14.65 -10.27
CA ASP A 893 -29.85 14.96 -11.70
C ASP A 893 -31.33 15.19 -11.94
N GLY A 894 -31.71 16.44 -12.16
CA GLY A 894 -33.10 16.82 -12.25
C GLY A 894 -33.29 18.30 -12.55
N GLN A 895 -34.48 18.79 -12.21
CA GLN A 895 -34.84 20.19 -12.41
C GLN A 895 -35.09 20.87 -11.06
N ASN A 896 -34.83 22.16 -11.02
CA ASN A 896 -35.29 23.05 -9.96
C ASN A 896 -35.97 24.27 -10.63
N ARG A 897 -36.63 25.11 -9.86
CA ARG A 897 -37.23 26.35 -10.36
C ARG A 897 -36.96 27.47 -9.38
N PHE A 898 -36.90 28.69 -9.91
CA PHE A 898 -36.83 29.88 -9.09
C PHE A 898 -38.21 30.54 -9.10
N ALA A 899 -38.91 30.46 -7.98
CA ALA A 899 -40.29 30.87 -7.85
C ALA A 899 -40.45 32.36 -8.17
N ARG A 900 -41.46 32.73 -8.96
CA ARG A 900 -41.85 34.13 -9.21
C ARG A 900 -42.60 34.70 -8.01
N LEU A 901 -42.58 36.03 -7.85
CA LEU A 901 -43.44 36.73 -6.90
C LEU A 901 -44.85 36.96 -7.48
N ASN A 902 -45.80 37.32 -6.61
CA ASN A 902 -47.15 37.70 -7.03
C ASN A 902 -47.14 39.01 -7.84
N ALA A 903 -46.36 40.00 -7.41
CA ALA A 903 -46.11 41.22 -8.16
C ALA A 903 -45.01 41.01 -9.20
N ALA A 904 -45.14 41.66 -10.36
CA ALA A 904 -44.08 41.69 -11.37
C ALA A 904 -42.84 42.40 -10.82
N GLU A 905 -41.65 41.85 -11.12
CA GLU A 905 -40.37 42.36 -10.64
C GLU A 905 -39.37 42.50 -11.80
N ASP A 906 -38.40 43.39 -11.62
CA ASP A 906 -37.32 43.57 -12.59
C ASP A 906 -36.44 42.31 -12.69
N PRO A 907 -35.75 42.09 -13.82
CA PRO A 907 -34.95 40.89 -14.03
C PRO A 907 -33.82 40.75 -13.00
N LEU A 908 -33.65 39.54 -12.45
CA LEU A 908 -32.47 39.21 -11.65
C LEU A 908 -31.34 38.80 -12.58
N ARG A 909 -30.59 39.80 -13.06
CA ARG A 909 -29.58 39.64 -14.13
C ARG A 909 -28.32 38.90 -13.71
N ALA A 910 -28.06 38.79 -12.40
CA ALA A 910 -26.85 38.19 -11.85
C ALA A 910 -27.20 37.15 -10.77
N LEU A 911 -28.21 36.32 -11.04
CA LEU A 911 -28.65 35.28 -10.10
C LEU A 911 -27.62 34.16 -10.05
N ARG A 912 -27.01 33.99 -8.88
CA ARG A 912 -26.04 32.94 -8.55
C ARG A 912 -26.74 31.87 -7.74
N LEU A 913 -26.45 30.61 -8.05
CA LEU A 913 -26.84 29.48 -7.22
C LEU A 913 -25.62 28.85 -6.56
N GLY A 914 -25.77 28.45 -5.31
CA GLY A 914 -24.75 27.74 -4.54
C GLY A 914 -25.30 26.46 -3.94
N LEU A 915 -24.40 25.59 -3.50
CA LEU A 915 -24.69 24.36 -2.80
C LEU A 915 -24.36 24.52 -1.31
N LYS A 916 -25.31 24.19 -0.45
CA LYS A 916 -25.09 24.03 0.99
C LYS A 916 -25.28 22.56 1.37
N VAL A 917 -24.40 22.08 2.26
CA VAL A 917 -24.55 20.77 2.91
C VAL A 917 -24.54 21.00 4.41
N THR A 918 -25.53 20.44 5.11
CA THR A 918 -25.60 20.39 6.57
C THR A 918 -25.47 18.94 7.01
N ASP A 919 -24.59 18.62 7.96
CA ASP A 919 -24.38 17.23 8.42
C ASP A 919 -25.47 16.68 9.34
N ASN A 920 -26.33 17.58 9.87
CA ASN A 920 -27.37 17.31 10.85
C ASN A 920 -26.85 16.69 12.17
N GLU A 921 -25.61 17.01 12.53
CA GLU A 921 -25.06 16.78 13.87
C GLU A 921 -25.25 18.02 14.75
N THR A 922 -25.15 17.85 16.08
CA THR A 922 -25.31 18.95 17.04
C THR A 922 -24.16 18.95 18.05
N PRO A 923 -23.21 19.90 17.97
CA PRO A 923 -23.06 20.90 16.91
C PRO A 923 -22.64 20.28 15.56
N GLU A 924 -22.82 21.04 14.47
CA GLU A 924 -22.31 20.67 13.14
C GLU A 924 -20.78 20.45 13.20
N THR A 925 -20.30 19.35 12.62
CA THR A 925 -18.90 18.91 12.73
C THR A 925 -18.22 18.71 11.36
N SER A 926 -19.00 18.35 10.34
CA SER A 926 -18.56 18.08 8.97
C SER A 926 -19.13 19.14 8.03
N PHE A 927 -18.26 19.84 7.31
CA PHE A 927 -18.67 20.94 6.43
C PHE A 927 -18.41 20.62 4.96
N LEU A 928 -19.15 21.27 4.06
CA LEU A 928 -18.79 21.34 2.66
C LEU A 928 -17.43 22.07 2.51
N THR A 929 -16.52 21.48 1.75
CA THR A 929 -15.21 22.07 1.42
C THR A 929 -15.32 23.15 0.36
N ASN A 930 -14.35 24.08 0.35
CA ASN A 930 -14.24 25.16 -0.63
C ASN A 930 -15.51 26.05 -0.71
N ARG A 931 -16.09 26.40 0.45
CA ARG A 931 -17.20 27.36 0.52
C ARG A 931 -16.71 28.75 0.13
N ASP A 932 -17.36 29.34 -0.86
CA ASP A 932 -17.05 30.64 -1.46
C ASP A 932 -18.30 31.50 -1.69
N MET A 933 -19.46 31.08 -1.16
CA MET A 933 -20.73 31.80 -1.29
C MET A 933 -21.46 31.91 0.06
N ASN A 934 -22.07 33.07 0.30
CA ASN A 934 -23.09 33.25 1.33
C ASN A 934 -24.15 34.23 0.79
N PRO A 935 -25.40 33.78 0.60
CA PRO A 935 -26.45 34.63 0.01
C PRO A 935 -26.90 35.78 0.91
N ALA A 936 -26.62 35.71 2.21
CA ALA A 936 -27.00 36.73 3.20
C ALA A 936 -25.92 37.80 3.43
N VAL A 937 -24.82 37.79 2.65
CA VAL A 937 -23.70 38.74 2.77
C VAL A 937 -23.63 39.60 1.52
N THR A 938 -23.50 40.92 1.71
CA THR A 938 -23.24 41.85 0.60
C THR A 938 -21.78 41.71 0.14
N GLY A 939 -21.57 41.55 -1.17
CA GLY A 939 -20.26 41.30 -1.76
C GLY A 939 -19.76 39.85 -1.58
N ASP A 940 -18.45 39.65 -1.66
CA ASP A 940 -17.83 38.34 -1.45
C ASP A 940 -17.78 37.99 0.04
N CYS A 941 -18.19 36.77 0.39
CA CYS A 941 -17.97 36.24 1.72
C CYS A 941 -16.49 35.94 1.94
N GLN A 942 -16.06 35.92 3.20
CA GLN A 942 -14.69 35.57 3.58
C GLN A 942 -14.56 34.06 3.70
N ILE A 943 -13.75 33.47 2.81
CA ILE A 943 -13.43 32.03 2.79
C ILE A 943 -12.88 31.63 4.16
N GLY A 944 -13.42 30.54 4.71
CA GLY A 944 -13.02 30.02 6.04
C GLY A 944 -13.63 30.77 7.23
N VAL A 945 -14.32 31.90 7.01
CA VAL A 945 -14.93 32.70 8.09
C VAL A 945 -16.45 32.61 8.05
N ASN A 946 -17.08 33.12 6.98
CA ASN A 946 -18.55 33.27 6.92
C ASN A 946 -19.18 32.77 5.60
N CYS A 947 -18.42 32.13 4.72
CA CYS A 947 -19.00 31.42 3.58
C CYS A 947 -19.74 30.16 4.05
N THR A 948 -21.00 30.00 3.61
CA THR A 948 -21.91 28.93 4.05
C THR A 948 -22.24 27.92 2.95
N ALA A 949 -21.95 28.26 1.70
CA ALA A 949 -22.22 27.46 0.51
C ALA A 949 -21.04 27.54 -0.47
N ARG A 950 -21.05 26.65 -1.47
CA ARG A 950 -20.12 26.69 -2.62
C ARG A 950 -20.86 27.04 -3.89
N GLN A 951 -20.41 28.05 -4.62
CA GLN A 951 -21.03 28.51 -5.86
C GLN A 951 -21.01 27.40 -6.92
N LEU A 952 -22.14 27.24 -7.60
CA LEU A 952 -22.30 26.29 -8.70
C LEU A 952 -21.89 26.91 -10.04
N SER A 953 -21.47 26.06 -10.98
CA SER A 953 -21.15 26.51 -12.33
C SER A 953 -22.43 26.73 -13.13
N ILE A 954 -22.49 27.86 -13.85
CA ILE A 954 -23.56 28.17 -14.82
C ILE A 954 -22.87 28.46 -16.15
N PRO A 955 -22.52 27.42 -16.94
CA PRO A 955 -21.59 27.57 -18.06
C PRO A 955 -22.06 28.53 -19.16
N GLN A 956 -23.38 28.60 -19.37
CA GLN A 956 -23.96 29.48 -20.38
C GLN A 956 -23.99 30.95 -19.93
N GLY A 957 -23.84 31.22 -18.63
CA GLY A 957 -23.93 32.55 -18.06
C GLY A 957 -22.59 33.19 -17.74
N SER A 958 -22.45 34.49 -18.03
CA SER A 958 -21.24 35.23 -17.67
C SER A 958 -21.03 35.23 -16.15
N GLY A 959 -19.81 34.91 -15.70
CA GLY A 959 -19.45 34.94 -14.29
C GLY A 959 -20.24 33.96 -13.41
N ASN A 960 -20.71 32.83 -13.97
CA ASN A 960 -21.56 31.84 -13.28
C ASN A 960 -22.87 32.45 -12.75
N THR A 961 -23.58 33.20 -13.59
CA THR A 961 -24.90 33.76 -13.26
C THR A 961 -25.94 33.39 -14.30
N MET A 962 -27.15 33.12 -13.86
CA MET A 962 -28.34 33.03 -14.72
C MET A 962 -29.10 34.37 -14.67
N ILE A 963 -29.76 34.74 -15.76
CA ILE A 963 -30.78 35.79 -15.72
C ILE A 963 -32.12 35.14 -15.39
N ALA A 964 -32.82 35.63 -14.35
CA ALA A 964 -34.19 35.22 -14.08
C ALA A 964 -35.17 36.32 -14.55
N TYR A 965 -36.01 36.01 -15.53
CA TYR A 965 -37.00 36.94 -16.07
C TYR A 965 -38.40 36.69 -15.49
N TYR A 966 -39.07 37.76 -15.08
CA TYR A 966 -40.51 37.70 -14.86
C TYR A 966 -41.22 37.76 -16.22
N GLY A 967 -41.70 36.63 -16.72
CA GLY A 967 -42.14 36.46 -18.11
C GLY A 967 -43.65 36.41 -18.32
N ARG A 968 -44.09 36.72 -19.55
CA ARG A 968 -45.42 36.41 -20.06
C ARG A 968 -45.43 36.13 -21.56
N LEU A 969 -46.49 35.52 -22.08
CA LEU A 969 -46.79 35.43 -23.50
C LEU A 969 -47.91 36.41 -23.85
N LEU A 970 -47.75 37.19 -24.92
CA LEU A 970 -48.73 38.15 -25.40
C LEU A 970 -49.28 37.72 -26.76
N ALA A 971 -50.58 37.47 -26.83
CA ALA A 971 -51.32 37.33 -28.08
C ALA A 971 -51.62 38.72 -28.68
N SER A 972 -51.63 38.83 -30.01
CA SER A 972 -51.87 40.10 -30.69
C SER A 972 -53.26 40.16 -31.30
N THR A 973 -53.80 41.37 -31.40
CA THR A 973 -54.94 41.70 -32.27
C THR A 973 -54.45 42.56 -33.43
N ARG A 974 -54.81 42.20 -34.66
CA ARG A 974 -54.47 43.00 -35.86
C ARG A 974 -55.61 43.01 -36.86
N GLN A 975 -55.63 44.07 -37.66
CA GLN A 975 -56.60 44.27 -38.73
C GLN A 975 -55.91 44.32 -40.10
N GLY A 976 -56.50 43.65 -41.09
CA GLY A 976 -56.06 43.61 -42.47
C GLY A 976 -57.21 43.75 -43.47
N VAL A 977 -56.88 43.79 -44.76
CA VAL A 977 -57.87 43.76 -45.84
C VAL A 977 -58.29 42.32 -46.14
N ALA A 978 -59.54 42.11 -46.54
CA ALA A 978 -60.08 40.76 -46.79
C ALA A 978 -59.32 39.96 -47.86
N SER A 979 -58.69 40.64 -48.82
CA SER A 979 -58.01 40.05 -49.98
C SER A 979 -56.52 39.73 -49.77
N ALA A 980 -55.98 39.96 -48.58
CA ALA A 980 -54.56 39.73 -48.29
C ALA A 980 -54.38 38.85 -47.05
N PRO A 981 -53.33 38.01 -46.99
CA PRO A 981 -52.96 37.31 -45.76
C PRO A 981 -52.66 38.28 -44.61
N LEU A 982 -52.92 37.86 -43.39
CA LEU A 982 -52.65 38.63 -42.17
C LEU A 982 -51.76 37.84 -41.21
N ALA A 983 -50.73 38.48 -40.69
CA ALA A 983 -49.81 37.89 -39.72
C ALA A 983 -49.89 38.62 -38.38
N LEU A 984 -50.19 37.89 -37.31
CA LEU A 984 -50.30 38.38 -35.94
C LEU A 984 -49.06 37.98 -35.15
N PRO A 985 -48.28 38.93 -34.58
CA PRO A 985 -47.14 38.58 -33.74
C PRO A 985 -47.62 37.96 -32.43
N LEU A 986 -46.98 36.88 -32.01
CA LEU A 986 -47.11 36.29 -30.68
C LEU A 986 -45.78 36.50 -29.98
N GLN A 987 -45.79 37.18 -28.83
CA GLN A 987 -44.57 37.69 -28.20
C GLN A 987 -44.32 37.11 -26.81
N ALA A 988 -43.18 36.48 -26.59
CA ALA A 988 -42.65 36.22 -25.26
C ALA A 988 -42.02 37.51 -24.72
N GLN A 989 -42.54 38.01 -23.61
CA GLN A 989 -42.16 39.28 -22.99
C GLN A 989 -41.62 39.07 -21.57
N TYR A 990 -40.83 40.04 -21.10
CA TYR A 990 -40.41 40.14 -19.70
C TYR A 990 -40.73 41.53 -19.14
N PHE A 991 -40.88 41.62 -17.82
CA PHE A 991 -41.15 42.89 -17.12
C PHE A 991 -39.85 43.61 -16.75
N GLU A 992 -39.76 44.91 -17.03
CA GLU A 992 -38.62 45.74 -16.63
C GLU A 992 -39.00 47.23 -16.61
N GLY A 993 -38.69 47.91 -15.50
CA GLY A 993 -38.90 49.35 -15.36
C GLY A 993 -40.37 49.75 -15.46
N GLY A 994 -41.27 48.90 -14.97
CA GLY A 994 -42.71 49.14 -15.02
C GLY A 994 -43.40 48.79 -16.34
N GLN A 995 -42.67 48.26 -17.34
CA GLN A 995 -43.21 47.95 -18.66
C GLN A 995 -42.85 46.54 -19.13
N TRP A 996 -43.65 46.01 -20.06
CA TRP A 996 -43.38 44.74 -20.72
C TRP A 996 -42.55 44.95 -21.99
N ARG A 997 -41.47 44.18 -22.11
CA ARG A 997 -40.53 44.22 -23.24
C ARG A 997 -40.44 42.86 -23.89
N VAL A 998 -40.31 42.80 -25.22
CA VAL A 998 -40.09 41.54 -25.94
C VAL A 998 -38.74 40.95 -25.54
N ASN A 999 -38.73 39.66 -25.18
CA ASN A 999 -37.49 38.98 -24.80
C ASN A 999 -36.70 38.57 -26.04
N GLN A 1000 -35.85 39.48 -26.53
CA GLN A 1000 -35.02 39.24 -27.71
C GLN A 1000 -34.01 38.09 -27.56
N GLN A 1001 -33.81 37.57 -26.35
CA GLN A 1001 -32.96 36.41 -26.09
C GLN A 1001 -33.72 35.08 -26.18
N ASP A 1002 -35.05 35.11 -26.25
CA ASP A 1002 -35.86 33.89 -26.30
C ASP A 1002 -35.85 33.29 -27.71
N PHE A 1003 -35.28 32.09 -27.79
CA PHE A 1003 -35.28 31.22 -28.96
C PHE A 1003 -35.77 29.80 -28.63
N CYS A 1004 -36.20 29.56 -27.39
CA CYS A 1004 -36.51 28.22 -26.88
C CYS A 1004 -38.00 28.01 -26.66
N THR A 1005 -38.79 29.07 -26.44
CA THR A 1005 -40.25 28.95 -26.28
C THR A 1005 -40.87 28.43 -27.57
N GLN A 1006 -41.62 27.33 -27.47
CA GLN A 1006 -42.29 26.70 -28.62
C GLN A 1006 -43.79 26.89 -28.52
N LEU A 1007 -44.42 27.18 -29.66
CA LEU A 1007 -45.87 27.28 -29.81
C LEU A 1007 -46.37 26.34 -30.91
N SER A 1008 -47.57 25.81 -30.72
CA SER A 1008 -48.24 24.82 -31.57
C SER A 1008 -49.70 25.21 -31.81
N LEU A 1009 -50.17 24.97 -33.04
CA LEU A 1009 -51.58 24.97 -33.43
C LEU A 1009 -52.26 23.63 -33.16
N ALA A 1010 -51.49 22.54 -33.10
CA ALA A 1010 -52.01 21.20 -32.85
C ALA A 1010 -52.38 21.02 -31.37
N GLY A 1011 -53.19 19.99 -31.08
CA GLY A 1011 -53.54 19.60 -29.71
C GLY A 1011 -54.37 20.61 -28.92
N GLY A 1012 -54.97 21.62 -29.59
CA GLY A 1012 -55.70 22.69 -28.92
C GLY A 1012 -54.81 23.77 -28.32
N GLY A 1013 -53.54 23.88 -28.74
CA GLY A 1013 -52.63 24.94 -28.28
C GLY A 1013 -53.14 26.36 -28.57
N ILE A 1014 -53.88 26.54 -29.68
CA ILE A 1014 -54.64 27.76 -29.95
C ILE A 1014 -56.12 27.39 -30.07
N GLU A 1015 -56.93 27.99 -29.21
CA GLU A 1015 -58.39 27.87 -29.18
C GLU A 1015 -58.99 29.03 -29.98
N PHE A 1016 -59.83 28.73 -30.96
CA PHE A 1016 -60.63 29.75 -31.65
C PHE A 1016 -61.94 29.92 -30.88
N THR A 1017 -62.19 31.11 -30.36
CA THR A 1017 -63.23 31.31 -29.32
C THR A 1017 -64.62 31.63 -29.89
N ASP A 1018 -64.75 31.80 -31.22
CA ASP A 1018 -66.03 31.76 -31.90
C ASP A 1018 -66.44 30.30 -32.13
N ALA A 1019 -67.57 29.88 -31.55
CA ALA A 1019 -68.04 28.50 -31.60
C ALA A 1019 -68.30 27.95 -33.03
N ASN A 1020 -68.40 28.83 -34.03
CA ASN A 1020 -68.59 28.45 -35.43
C ASN A 1020 -67.27 28.36 -36.22
N GLN A 1021 -66.13 28.57 -35.57
CA GLN A 1021 -64.80 28.50 -36.17
C GLN A 1021 -64.02 27.35 -35.54
N HIS A 1022 -63.37 26.52 -36.35
CA HIS A 1022 -62.55 25.44 -35.83
C HIS A 1022 -61.33 25.17 -36.70
N TYR A 1023 -60.22 24.87 -36.05
CA TYR A 1023 -58.98 24.49 -36.72
C TYR A 1023 -58.97 22.99 -36.96
N ASP A 1024 -58.89 22.59 -38.22
CA ASP A 1024 -58.69 21.21 -38.63
C ASP A 1024 -57.18 20.94 -38.73
N ALA A 1025 -56.64 20.27 -37.72
CA ALA A 1025 -55.21 19.96 -37.67
C ALA A 1025 -54.75 19.00 -38.78
N GLY A 1026 -55.65 18.20 -39.37
CA GLY A 1026 -55.33 17.24 -40.43
C GLY A 1026 -55.11 17.93 -41.77
N THR A 1027 -55.91 18.95 -42.06
CA THR A 1027 -55.73 19.78 -43.26
C THR A 1027 -54.81 20.95 -43.01
N GLY A 1028 -54.72 21.46 -41.76
CA GLY A 1028 -54.03 22.68 -41.34
C GLY A 1028 -54.79 23.96 -41.69
N ASP A 1029 -56.10 23.85 -41.90
CA ASP A 1029 -56.97 24.96 -42.26
C ASP A 1029 -57.88 25.35 -41.08
N LEU A 1030 -58.18 26.64 -40.97
CA LEU A 1030 -59.29 27.14 -40.17
C LEU A 1030 -60.56 27.13 -41.01
N VAL A 1031 -61.60 26.47 -40.52
CA VAL A 1031 -62.92 26.48 -41.12
C VAL A 1031 -63.72 27.63 -40.51
N LEU A 1032 -64.22 28.55 -41.35
CA LEU A 1032 -65.07 29.67 -40.96
C LEU A 1032 -66.55 29.28 -40.93
N LYS A 1033 -67.39 30.17 -40.41
CA LYS A 1033 -68.84 29.95 -40.22
C LYS A 1033 -69.60 29.53 -41.48
N ASP A 1034 -69.19 30.01 -42.65
CA ASP A 1034 -69.81 29.70 -43.94
C ASP A 1034 -69.20 28.46 -44.63
N GLY A 1035 -68.28 27.76 -43.97
CA GLY A 1035 -67.54 26.63 -44.51
C GLY A 1035 -66.26 27.00 -45.28
N THR A 1036 -65.95 28.30 -45.44
CA THR A 1036 -64.70 28.75 -46.07
C THR A 1036 -63.50 28.23 -45.29
N ARG A 1037 -62.49 27.68 -46.00
CA ARG A 1037 -61.24 27.19 -45.41
C ARG A 1037 -60.11 28.14 -45.70
N ILE A 1038 -59.41 28.58 -44.66
CA ILE A 1038 -58.20 29.40 -44.79
C ILE A 1038 -57.01 28.70 -44.14
N ARG A 1039 -55.87 28.68 -44.84
CA ARG A 1039 -54.64 28.10 -44.31
C ARG A 1039 -54.15 28.87 -43.10
N LEU A 1040 -53.83 28.17 -42.02
CA LEU A 1040 -53.08 28.72 -40.88
C LEU A 1040 -51.64 28.22 -40.87
N GLY A 1041 -50.79 28.97 -40.18
CA GLY A 1041 -49.53 28.44 -39.71
C GLY A 1041 -48.80 29.39 -38.77
N LEU A 1042 -47.77 28.85 -38.12
CA LEU A 1042 -46.90 29.50 -37.17
C LEU A 1042 -45.50 29.62 -37.76
N GLY A 1043 -44.86 30.78 -37.60
CA GLY A 1043 -43.45 30.98 -37.96
C GLY A 1043 -43.16 32.38 -38.48
N GLN A 1044 -41.90 32.66 -38.81
CA GLN A 1044 -41.50 33.99 -39.31
C GLN A 1044 -41.95 34.26 -40.75
N VAL A 1045 -42.09 33.21 -41.55
CA VAL A 1045 -42.41 33.27 -42.98
C VAL A 1045 -43.78 32.62 -43.20
N ALA A 1046 -44.65 33.29 -43.97
CA ALA A 1046 -45.96 32.77 -44.32
C ALA A 1046 -45.85 31.58 -45.29
N PRO A 1047 -46.76 30.58 -45.22
CA PRO A 1047 -47.82 30.44 -44.23
C PRO A 1047 -47.33 29.88 -42.88
N GLY A 1048 -46.07 29.43 -42.77
CA GLY A 1048 -45.53 28.78 -41.56
C GLY A 1048 -45.84 27.29 -41.48
N GLY A 1049 -45.62 26.69 -40.31
CA GLY A 1049 -45.93 25.28 -39.99
C GLY A 1049 -46.96 25.15 -38.86
N SER A 1050 -47.25 23.92 -38.41
CA SER A 1050 -48.16 23.69 -37.27
C SER A 1050 -47.54 23.97 -35.91
N GLN A 1051 -46.21 24.12 -35.84
CA GLN A 1051 -45.44 24.45 -34.66
C GLN A 1051 -44.28 25.38 -35.04
N ALA A 1052 -43.93 26.32 -34.16
CA ALA A 1052 -42.77 27.19 -34.33
C ALA A 1052 -42.14 27.54 -32.98
N SER A 1053 -40.81 27.63 -32.96
CA SER A 1053 -40.10 28.34 -31.88
C SER A 1053 -40.24 29.84 -32.09
N VAL A 1054 -40.31 30.59 -30.99
CA VAL A 1054 -40.10 32.05 -31.03
C VAL A 1054 -38.68 32.34 -31.50
N THR A 1055 -38.49 33.47 -32.18
CA THR A 1055 -37.21 33.96 -32.66
C THR A 1055 -37.06 35.39 -32.17
N ALA A 1056 -36.08 35.65 -31.31
CA ALA A 1056 -35.93 36.92 -30.60
C ALA A 1056 -37.23 37.34 -29.87
N GLY A 1057 -37.88 36.37 -29.21
CA GLY A 1057 -39.10 36.61 -28.43
C GLY A 1057 -40.37 36.81 -29.25
N GLU A 1058 -40.35 36.66 -30.58
CA GLU A 1058 -41.54 36.76 -31.42
C GLU A 1058 -41.69 35.53 -32.32
N THR A 1059 -42.91 35.06 -32.52
CA THR A 1059 -43.31 34.27 -33.71
C THR A 1059 -44.56 34.90 -34.31
N ARG A 1060 -45.06 34.40 -35.45
CA ARG A 1060 -46.28 34.95 -36.06
C ARG A 1060 -47.28 33.86 -36.36
N LEU A 1061 -48.54 34.15 -36.04
CA LEU A 1061 -49.71 33.39 -36.46
C LEU A 1061 -50.21 33.97 -37.79
N HIS A 1062 -50.07 33.19 -38.86
CA HIS A 1062 -50.45 33.56 -40.21
C HIS A 1062 -51.84 33.04 -40.53
N PHE A 1063 -52.64 33.90 -41.15
CA PHE A 1063 -53.95 33.62 -41.69
C PHE A 1063 -53.91 33.91 -43.20
N ALA A 1064 -54.25 32.92 -44.03
CA ALA A 1064 -54.48 33.18 -45.46
C ALA A 1064 -55.67 34.13 -45.67
N ALA A 1065 -55.71 34.79 -46.83
CA ALA A 1065 -56.78 35.74 -47.17
C ALA A 1065 -58.15 35.04 -47.17
N PRO A 1066 -59.13 35.47 -46.35
CA PRO A 1066 -60.47 34.88 -46.36
C PRO A 1066 -61.33 35.36 -47.53
N ASN A 1067 -60.92 36.42 -48.23
CA ASN A 1067 -61.69 37.08 -49.30
C ASN A 1067 -63.09 37.55 -48.87
N GLN A 1068 -63.33 37.67 -47.56
CA GLN A 1068 -64.55 38.19 -46.94
C GLN A 1068 -64.24 38.95 -45.64
N SER A 1069 -65.21 39.72 -45.15
CA SER A 1069 -65.11 40.38 -43.85
C SER A 1069 -65.36 39.36 -42.73
N VAL A 1070 -64.40 39.18 -41.83
CA VAL A 1070 -64.49 38.20 -40.73
C VAL A 1070 -63.63 38.62 -39.55
N ARG A 1071 -64.09 38.32 -38.34
CA ARG A 1071 -63.29 38.40 -37.10
C ARG A 1071 -63.02 36.99 -36.60
N ILE A 1072 -61.76 36.73 -36.26
CA ILE A 1072 -61.29 35.42 -35.81
C ILE A 1072 -60.66 35.63 -34.44
N PRO A 1073 -61.46 35.59 -33.36
CA PRO A 1073 -60.94 35.67 -32.00
C PRO A 1073 -60.29 34.34 -31.61
N TYR A 1074 -59.16 34.40 -30.93
CA TYR A 1074 -58.41 33.23 -30.50
C TYR A 1074 -57.79 33.43 -29.12
N ARG A 1075 -57.49 32.32 -28.46
CA ARG A 1075 -56.81 32.24 -27.17
C ARG A 1075 -55.64 31.27 -27.27
N ILE A 1076 -54.49 31.66 -26.74
CA ILE A 1076 -53.38 30.73 -26.54
C ILE A 1076 -53.60 29.95 -25.24
N VAL A 1077 -53.62 28.62 -25.32
CA VAL A 1077 -53.84 27.73 -24.17
C VAL A 1077 -52.49 27.15 -23.72
N LEU A 1078 -51.82 27.81 -22.77
CA LEU A 1078 -50.45 27.47 -22.34
C LEU A 1078 -50.31 26.00 -21.89
N GLU A 1079 -51.32 25.40 -21.26
CA GLU A 1079 -51.31 24.00 -20.83
C GLU A 1079 -51.21 23.00 -22.00
N GLN A 1080 -51.72 23.39 -23.16
CA GLN A 1080 -51.74 22.58 -24.39
C GLN A 1080 -50.57 22.92 -25.33
N GLN A 1081 -49.72 23.87 -24.94
CA GLN A 1081 -48.52 24.22 -25.71
C GLN A 1081 -47.37 23.23 -25.41
N PRO A 1082 -46.39 23.09 -26.32
CA PRO A 1082 -45.21 22.28 -26.07
C PRO A 1082 -44.52 22.68 -24.76
N PHE A 1083 -44.22 21.70 -23.90
CA PHE A 1083 -43.63 21.89 -22.56
C PHE A 1083 -44.49 22.64 -21.53
N ALA A 1084 -45.76 22.92 -21.83
CA ALA A 1084 -46.70 23.60 -20.95
C ALA A 1084 -46.08 24.85 -20.24
N PRO A 1085 -45.76 25.93 -20.97
CA PRO A 1085 -45.08 27.11 -20.45
C PRO A 1085 -45.98 27.98 -19.54
N LEU A 1086 -46.50 27.41 -18.46
CA LEU A 1086 -47.39 28.07 -17.49
C LEU A 1086 -46.71 29.25 -16.80
N TRP A 1087 -45.36 29.29 -16.77
CA TRP A 1087 -44.60 30.43 -16.29
C TRP A 1087 -44.79 31.70 -17.12
N LEU A 1088 -45.29 31.59 -18.35
CA LEU A 1088 -45.64 32.71 -19.23
C LEU A 1088 -47.08 33.20 -19.05
N ALA A 1089 -47.82 32.69 -18.07
CA ALA A 1089 -49.09 33.30 -17.67
C ALA A 1089 -48.84 34.58 -16.86
N ASP A 1090 -49.49 35.67 -17.23
CA ASP A 1090 -49.56 36.90 -16.44
C ASP A 1090 -50.75 36.80 -15.47
N PRO A 1091 -50.52 36.58 -14.16
CA PRO A 1091 -51.57 36.44 -13.16
C PRO A 1091 -52.27 37.78 -12.89
N ALA A 1092 -51.70 38.90 -13.33
CA ALA A 1092 -52.31 40.22 -13.18
C ALA A 1092 -53.31 40.54 -14.30
N THR A 1093 -53.21 39.89 -15.47
CA THR A 1093 -54.09 40.16 -16.62
C THR A 1093 -54.49 38.88 -17.34
N ALA A 1094 -55.75 38.45 -17.16
CA ALA A 1094 -56.28 37.25 -17.82
C ALA A 1094 -56.26 37.34 -19.35
N ASP A 1095 -56.44 38.54 -19.91
CA ASP A 1095 -56.66 38.76 -21.34
C ASP A 1095 -55.38 38.77 -22.20
N HIS A 1096 -54.19 38.72 -21.61
CA HIS A 1096 -52.92 38.76 -22.36
C HIS A 1096 -52.74 37.61 -23.39
N LEU A 1097 -53.46 36.50 -23.24
CA LEU A 1097 -53.45 35.36 -24.17
C LEU A 1097 -54.58 35.43 -25.20
N LEU A 1098 -55.45 36.44 -25.15
CA LEU A 1098 -56.52 36.66 -26.11
C LEU A 1098 -56.05 37.57 -27.24
N GLY A 1099 -56.35 37.18 -28.48
CA GLY A 1099 -56.10 37.99 -29.67
C GLY A 1099 -57.23 37.86 -30.68
N GLU A 1100 -57.23 38.72 -31.69
CA GLU A 1100 -58.24 38.72 -32.75
C GLU A 1100 -57.61 39.09 -34.11
N ALA A 1101 -57.84 38.27 -35.14
CA ALA A 1101 -57.55 38.63 -36.52
C ALA A 1101 -58.81 39.23 -37.18
N ILE A 1102 -58.71 40.47 -37.67
CA ILE A 1102 -59.84 41.22 -38.23
C ILE A 1102 -59.60 41.46 -39.73
N PHE A 1103 -60.44 40.89 -40.58
CA PHE A 1103 -60.39 41.07 -42.03
C PHE A 1103 -61.57 41.92 -42.51
N GLY A 1104 -61.34 42.88 -43.40
CA GLY A 1104 -62.40 43.52 -44.20
C GLY A 1104 -63.36 44.46 -43.47
N ALA A 1105 -63.14 44.77 -42.19
CA ALA A 1105 -63.94 45.77 -41.47
C ALA A 1105 -63.52 47.20 -41.88
N SER A 1106 -64.40 47.94 -42.56
CA SER A 1106 -64.20 49.39 -42.77
C SER A 1106 -64.31 50.14 -41.43
N ARG A 1107 -63.35 51.04 -41.14
CA ARG A 1107 -63.49 52.03 -40.05
C ARG A 1107 -64.80 52.79 -40.23
N GLY A 1108 -65.69 52.77 -39.22
CA GLY A 1108 -66.76 53.75 -39.13
C GLY A 1108 -66.16 55.14 -38.89
N ASN A 1109 -66.07 55.95 -39.95
CA ASN A 1109 -65.98 57.42 -40.06
C ASN A 1109 -65.37 58.24 -38.88
N ASP A 1110 -64.25 58.94 -39.15
CA ASP A 1110 -63.52 59.87 -38.24
C ASP A 1110 -64.25 61.22 -37.95
N ARG A 1111 -65.59 61.29 -37.96
CA ARG A 1111 -66.35 62.54 -37.69
C ARG A 1111 -67.66 62.33 -36.91
N ILE A 1112 -67.60 61.86 -35.66
CA ILE A 1112 -68.72 62.01 -34.71
C ILE A 1112 -68.24 62.76 -33.47
N ILE A 1113 -68.70 64.01 -33.35
CA ILE A 1113 -68.48 64.94 -32.24
C ILE A 1113 -69.82 64.97 -31.48
N TYR A 1114 -69.86 64.30 -30.32
CA TYR A 1114 -70.97 64.09 -29.36
C TYR A 1114 -72.02 62.98 -29.60
N ARG A 1115 -72.26 62.21 -28.52
CA ARG A 1115 -73.59 61.74 -28.08
C ARG A 1115 -73.69 61.85 -26.56
N ARG A 1116 -74.80 62.43 -26.08
CA ARG A 1116 -75.10 62.87 -24.71
C ARG A 1116 -75.78 61.77 -23.86
N GLU A 1117 -75.56 61.81 -22.53
CA GLU A 1117 -75.89 60.87 -21.42
C GLU A 1117 -77.40 60.55 -21.21
N PRO A 1118 -77.80 59.56 -20.35
CA PRO A 1118 -77.93 59.78 -18.89
C PRO A 1118 -77.59 58.58 -17.94
N MET A 1119 -77.16 58.90 -16.71
CA MET A 1119 -77.20 58.07 -15.46
C MET A 1119 -78.66 57.87 -14.98
N PRO A 1120 -79.03 56.92 -14.09
CA PRO A 1120 -78.22 56.23 -13.04
C PRO A 1120 -78.04 54.72 -13.19
#